data_AF-A0A0A2VZF5-F1
#
_entry.id   AF-A0A0A2VZF5-F1
#
_cell.length_a   1.000
_cell.length_b   1.000
_cell.length_c   1.000
_cell.angle_alpha   90.00
_cell.angle_beta   90.00
_cell.angle_gamma   90.00
#
_symmetry.space_group_name_H-M   'P 1'
#
loop_
_entity.id
_entity.type
_entity.pdbx_description
1 polymer ?
#
loop_
_entity_poly.entity_id
_entity_poly.type
_entity_poly.pdbx_seq_one_letter_code
_entity_poly.pdbx_strand_id
1 'polypeptide(L)'
;MKTIDTLYINGQHVTPHGTEVLTLIHPVSEQPVAQVRLADEEDTRLAIAAAKAAFPQMRLSSREQRMLWLQLLHDAMKAREGELVETMVDEYGCPVAFAQSTVARAYNSFLQAIDLLKDYSFETQAGMAKVVMEPLGVVGLITPWNANYGFIAGKLAMVIASGSTAVIKPSELSARQTALITECLHKAGLPDGAFNIVTGLGNVVGAEITRHPDVAKISFTGSTAVGKTIARDGAATMKRVTLELGGKSANVLLDDVDLDTAIPLALQVMSWNSGQACIAGTRLLVPANKLEEVKAQILKHLAILVPGNPRDPKTNIGAAVTARQYQRVQEYIRTGIAEGAELLCGGEGRPEGLESGYFVKPTVFVNVRNDMTIAQQEIFGPVLSVITYRDDAEAVQLANDTVYGLQAYVSGKNAERTAAIARQLIAGRVPGLGVNLALTGWKRILNPKPSWDSNMQQPERPAGRIIEELHQRVARRYTPGSGGVKELGCALPWLSFIRIEQPTLLNRGMLSPSMCMVLQGSKKMLIGDNVTEYGPGSYSLAAVDMPVSGQVTRACEAEPYYGVRIDLDGKEIADLIMNMNVVLPDGNGEKTGAWVAAAEEELQAAFLRLVTLLDSPQHLHALAPLIKQEILYRLVIAPAGASFWKQALGWAQGKGVGEAINWIKENYAEPLVIDELAKRVGMSVSSLHHRFKALTIMSPLQYQKQLRLLEARRRLLSCEGDVASVAWKVGYDSPSQFNREYRRAFGASPLQDIDALRQQGTSF
;
A
#
# COMPACT_ATOMS: atom_id res chain seq x y z
N MET A 1 16.02 42.06 7.42
CA MET A 1 16.17 40.69 6.86
C MET A 1 16.79 39.81 7.94
N LYS A 2 16.15 38.71 8.33
CA LYS A 2 16.64 37.81 9.41
C LYS A 2 17.64 36.80 8.81
N THR A 3 18.74 36.52 9.50
CA THR A 3 19.66 35.43 9.12
C THR A 3 19.36 34.20 9.95
N ILE A 4 19.31 33.04 9.29
CA ILE A 4 19.17 31.72 9.91
C ILE A 4 20.37 30.91 9.48
N ASP A 5 21.35 30.79 10.36
CA ASP A 5 22.66 30.19 10.12
C ASP A 5 23.03 29.18 11.19
N THR A 6 22.02 28.52 11.77
CA THR A 6 22.19 27.48 12.77
C THR A 6 21.38 26.22 12.44
N LEU A 7 21.98 25.07 12.72
CA LEU A 7 21.38 23.74 12.76
C LEU A 7 21.26 23.29 14.21
N TYR A 8 20.48 22.24 14.47
CA TYR A 8 20.43 21.62 15.79
C TYR A 8 21.02 20.21 15.74
N ILE A 9 22.22 20.05 16.27
CA ILE A 9 22.95 18.79 16.25
C ILE A 9 23.46 18.50 17.65
N ASN A 10 23.18 17.29 18.15
CA ASN A 10 23.67 16.79 19.43
C ASN A 10 23.39 17.74 20.61
N GLY A 11 22.16 18.27 20.70
CA GLY A 11 21.75 19.16 21.79
C GLY A 11 22.18 20.62 21.64
N GLN A 12 22.91 20.97 20.56
CA GLN A 12 23.51 22.30 20.38
C GLN A 12 23.05 22.99 19.09
N HIS A 13 23.00 24.32 19.14
CA HIS A 13 22.90 25.13 17.93
C HIS A 13 24.29 25.28 17.32
N VAL A 14 24.48 24.80 16.09
CA VAL A 14 25.78 24.80 15.40
C VAL A 14 25.68 25.52 14.07
N THR A 15 26.73 26.21 13.66
CA THR A 15 26.80 26.80 12.32
C THR A 15 26.93 25.69 11.27
N PRO A 16 26.11 25.68 10.20
CA PRO A 16 26.25 24.72 9.11
C PRO A 16 27.66 24.76 8.50
N HIS A 17 28.22 23.60 8.17
CA HIS A 17 29.36 23.48 7.28
C HIS A 17 28.99 23.98 5.88
N GLY A 18 27.84 23.55 5.35
CA GLY A 18 27.32 23.97 4.05
C GLY A 18 27.28 25.50 3.90
N THR A 19 27.59 26.01 2.71
CA THR A 19 27.77 27.45 2.46
C THR A 19 26.68 28.06 1.56
N GLU A 20 25.83 27.22 0.98
CA GLU A 20 24.72 27.68 0.13
C GLU A 20 23.74 28.51 0.95
N VAL A 21 23.28 29.64 0.38
CA VAL A 21 22.32 30.53 1.02
C VAL A 21 21.03 30.57 0.21
N LEU A 22 19.92 30.26 0.86
CA LEU A 22 18.58 30.38 0.32
C LEU A 22 17.90 31.64 0.87
N THR A 23 17.26 32.41 -0.01
CA THR A 23 16.48 33.58 0.38
C THR A 23 15.00 33.21 0.48
N LEU A 24 14.40 33.46 1.64
CA LEU A 24 12.96 33.33 1.86
C LEU A 24 12.25 34.59 1.39
N ILE A 25 11.26 34.42 0.53
CA ILE A 25 10.40 35.47 0.00
C ILE A 25 9.06 35.43 0.73
N HIS A 26 8.60 36.57 1.21
CA HIS A 26 7.31 36.68 1.88
C HIS A 26 6.17 36.54 0.86
N PRO A 27 5.26 35.56 1.02
CA PRO A 27 4.28 35.23 -0.03
C PRO A 27 3.22 36.30 -0.28
N VAL A 28 2.99 37.20 0.68
CA VAL A 28 2.05 38.34 0.53
C VAL A 28 2.70 39.59 -0.07
N SER A 29 3.92 39.97 0.34
CA SER A 29 4.56 41.22 -0.11
C SER A 29 5.56 41.02 -1.25
N GLU A 30 5.89 39.76 -1.57
CA GLU A 30 6.90 39.37 -2.55
C GLU A 30 8.32 39.86 -2.22
N GLN A 31 8.56 40.32 -0.99
CA GLN A 31 9.86 40.84 -0.55
C GLN A 31 10.71 39.77 0.15
N PRO A 32 12.05 39.83 0.03
CA PRO A 32 12.95 39.02 0.84
C PRO A 32 12.79 39.30 2.35
N VAL A 33 12.63 38.24 3.16
CA VAL A 33 12.45 38.37 4.61
C VAL A 33 13.52 37.68 5.44
N ALA A 34 14.12 36.60 4.91
CA ALA A 34 15.21 35.90 5.60
C ALA A 34 16.23 35.30 4.62
N GLN A 35 17.45 35.13 5.11
CA GLN A 35 18.50 34.33 4.47
C GLN A 35 18.77 33.09 5.33
N VAL A 36 18.85 31.93 4.69
CA VAL A 36 19.03 30.63 5.35
C VAL A 36 20.30 30.01 4.82
N ARG A 37 21.29 29.78 5.68
CA ARG A 37 22.47 29.00 5.33
C ARG A 37 22.08 27.51 5.37
N LEU A 38 22.18 26.85 4.23
CA LEU A 38 21.75 25.47 4.06
C LEU A 38 22.84 24.49 4.48
N ALA A 39 22.43 23.44 5.19
CA ALA A 39 23.25 22.28 5.50
C ALA A 39 23.62 21.48 4.25
N ASP A 40 24.76 20.80 4.31
CA ASP A 40 25.22 19.86 3.29
C ASP A 40 25.27 18.40 3.80
N GLU A 41 25.90 17.50 3.04
CA GLU A 41 26.04 16.10 3.42
C GLU A 41 26.89 15.90 4.68
N GLU A 42 27.87 16.77 4.96
CA GLU A 42 28.72 16.66 6.14
C GLU A 42 27.93 16.99 7.41
N ASP A 43 27.21 18.10 7.39
CA ASP A 43 26.26 18.45 8.46
C ASP A 43 25.26 17.32 8.72
N THR A 44 24.77 16.71 7.64
CA THR A 44 23.81 15.60 7.72
C THR A 44 24.42 14.36 8.36
N ARG A 45 25.66 14.00 8.00
CA ARG A 45 26.38 12.87 8.61
C ARG A 45 26.65 13.11 10.09
N LEU A 46 26.99 14.33 10.49
CA LEU A 46 27.16 14.69 11.91
C LEU A 46 25.86 14.51 12.69
N ALA A 47 24.72 14.94 12.13
CA ALA A 47 23.41 14.74 12.73
C ALA A 47 23.03 13.25 12.86
N ILE A 48 23.34 12.43 11.84
CA ILE A 48 23.09 10.98 11.88
C ILE A 48 23.99 10.30 12.92
N ALA A 49 25.27 10.67 12.99
CA ALA A 49 26.20 10.16 13.99
C ALA A 49 25.73 10.47 15.42
N ALA A 50 25.26 11.70 15.67
CA ALA A 50 24.69 12.10 16.95
C ALA A 50 23.43 11.29 17.30
N ALA A 51 22.50 11.13 16.35
CA ALA A 51 21.30 10.31 16.54
C ALA A 51 21.62 8.85 16.84
N LYS A 52 22.65 8.28 16.18
CA LYS A 52 23.11 6.92 16.42
C LYS A 52 23.76 6.77 17.80
N ALA A 53 24.57 7.74 18.22
CA ALA A 53 25.21 7.74 19.52
C ALA A 53 24.19 7.82 20.68
N ALA A 54 23.10 8.57 20.50
CA ALA A 54 22.02 8.69 21.49
C ALA A 54 21.07 7.48 21.54
N PHE A 55 21.05 6.64 20.49
CA PHE A 55 20.08 5.56 20.35
C PHE A 55 20.09 4.55 21.50
N PRO A 56 21.23 4.07 22.03
CA PRO A 56 21.24 3.15 23.17
C PRO A 56 20.49 3.69 24.40
N GLN A 57 20.67 4.96 24.74
CA GLN A 57 19.97 5.60 25.86
C GLN A 57 18.46 5.71 25.59
N MET A 58 18.09 6.13 24.38
CA MET A 58 16.68 6.24 23.99
C MET A 58 15.99 4.87 23.95
N ARG A 59 16.66 3.84 23.43
CA ARG A 59 16.15 2.47 23.34
C ARG A 59 15.86 1.85 24.70
N LEU A 60 16.71 2.14 25.69
CA LEU A 60 16.61 1.59 27.05
C LEU A 60 15.72 2.43 27.98
N SER A 61 15.17 3.54 27.50
CA SER A 61 14.27 4.39 28.30
C SER A 61 12.98 3.65 28.69
N SER A 62 12.50 3.90 29.91
CA SER A 62 11.21 3.38 30.36
C SER A 62 10.06 4.04 29.59
N ARG A 63 8.88 3.42 29.66
CA ARG A 63 7.65 4.01 29.12
C ARG A 63 7.37 5.37 29.78
N GLU A 64 7.58 5.44 31.09
CA GLU A 64 7.33 6.63 31.91
C GLU A 64 8.30 7.76 31.55
N GLN A 65 9.58 7.46 31.28
CA GLN A 65 10.54 8.45 30.78
C GLN A 65 10.12 9.00 29.41
N ARG A 66 9.66 8.14 28.51
CA ARG A 66 9.16 8.57 27.19
C ARG A 66 7.93 9.46 27.31
N MET A 67 6.98 9.11 28.18
CA MET A 67 5.81 9.94 28.46
C MET A 67 6.20 11.30 29.07
N LEU A 68 7.19 11.33 29.96
CA LEU A 68 7.72 12.59 30.53
C LEU A 68 8.32 13.47 29.43
N TRP A 69 9.17 12.94 28.55
CA TRP A 69 9.74 13.72 27.45
C TRP A 69 8.66 14.27 26.51
N LEU A 70 7.64 13.48 26.19
CA LEU A 70 6.50 13.95 25.39
C LEU A 70 5.75 15.09 26.08
N GLN A 71 5.58 15.03 27.40
CA GLN A 71 4.93 16.10 28.17
C GLN A 71 5.76 17.39 28.13
N LEU A 72 7.09 17.28 28.31
CA LEU A 72 8.00 18.42 28.23
C LEU A 72 8.00 19.08 26.85
N LEU A 73 7.95 18.27 25.78
CA LEU A 73 7.83 18.77 24.40
C LEU A 73 6.50 19.52 24.16
N HIS A 74 5.39 18.97 24.67
CA HIS A 74 4.10 19.64 24.66
C HIS A 74 4.17 21.00 25.36
N ASP A 75 4.64 21.02 26.61
CA ASP A 75 4.63 22.23 27.44
C ASP A 75 5.53 23.32 26.86
N ALA A 76 6.72 22.94 26.34
CA ALA A 76 7.65 23.88 25.73
C ALA A 76 7.10 24.53 24.46
N MET A 77 6.36 23.78 23.62
CA MET A 77 5.69 24.35 22.45
C MET A 77 4.47 25.19 22.83
N LYS A 78 3.61 24.69 23.73
CA LYS A 78 2.40 25.38 24.17
C LYS A 78 2.71 26.74 24.81
N ALA A 79 3.80 26.83 25.58
CA ALA A 79 4.26 28.08 26.18
C ALA A 79 4.57 29.19 25.16
N ARG A 80 4.78 28.85 23.88
CA ARG A 80 5.08 29.80 22.80
C ARG A 80 4.05 29.76 21.67
N GLU A 81 2.81 29.32 21.95
CA GLU A 81 1.74 29.19 20.96
C GLU A 81 1.53 30.46 20.13
N GLY A 82 1.47 31.64 20.77
CA GLY A 82 1.29 32.92 20.05
C GLY A 82 2.42 33.22 19.07
N GLU A 83 3.68 33.03 19.47
CA GLU A 83 4.84 33.25 18.58
C GLU A 83 4.87 32.26 17.41
N LEU A 84 4.49 31.00 17.66
CA LEU A 84 4.38 29.97 16.63
C LEU A 84 3.30 30.34 15.60
N VAL A 85 2.13 30.79 16.05
CA VAL A 85 1.05 31.24 15.16
C VAL A 85 1.51 32.41 14.31
N GLU A 86 2.06 33.47 14.91
CA GLU A 86 2.51 34.64 14.17
C GLU A 86 3.61 34.32 13.15
N THR A 87 4.57 33.47 13.53
CA THR A 87 5.65 33.06 12.62
C THR A 87 5.13 32.25 11.44
N MET A 88 4.14 31.38 11.67
CA MET A 88 3.51 30.61 10.60
C MET A 88 2.72 31.50 9.64
N VAL A 89 1.91 32.44 10.15
CA VAL A 89 1.15 33.39 9.33
C VAL A 89 2.09 34.24 8.47
N ASP A 90 3.19 34.73 9.06
CA ASP A 90 4.14 35.61 8.38
C ASP A 90 5.00 34.90 7.33
N GLU A 91 5.54 33.72 7.65
CA GLU A 91 6.41 32.99 6.72
C GLU A 91 5.62 32.26 5.63
N TYR A 92 4.54 31.57 6.00
CA TYR A 92 3.79 30.72 5.07
C TYR A 92 2.66 31.48 4.36
N GLY A 93 2.13 32.56 4.95
CA GLY A 93 1.04 33.32 4.36
C GLY A 93 -0.34 32.64 4.46
N CYS A 94 -0.48 31.64 5.34
CA CYS A 94 -1.75 30.98 5.59
C CYS A 94 -2.67 31.81 6.50
N PRO A 95 -4.00 31.68 6.39
CA PRO A 95 -4.94 32.36 7.29
C PRO A 95 -4.66 32.09 8.77
N VAL A 96 -4.85 33.11 9.62
CA VAL A 96 -4.58 33.02 11.07
C VAL A 96 -5.37 31.89 11.75
N ALA A 97 -6.62 31.65 11.36
CA ALA A 97 -7.43 30.56 11.90
C ALA A 97 -6.83 29.17 11.58
N PHE A 98 -6.26 29.01 10.39
CA PHE A 98 -5.54 27.78 10.02
C PHE A 98 -4.25 27.62 10.81
N ALA A 99 -3.50 28.70 11.00
CA ALA A 99 -2.27 28.69 11.80
C ALA A 99 -2.56 28.31 13.26
N GLN A 100 -3.56 28.94 13.90
CA GLN A 100 -3.99 28.63 15.27
C GLN A 100 -4.35 27.16 15.43
N SER A 101 -5.24 26.64 14.59
CA SER A 101 -5.65 25.23 14.65
C SER A 101 -4.49 24.27 14.40
N THR A 102 -3.57 24.60 13.49
CA THR A 102 -2.42 23.75 13.16
C THR A 102 -1.36 23.75 14.26
N VAL A 103 -1.07 24.90 14.87
CA VAL A 103 -0.15 25.02 16.02
C VAL A 103 -0.71 24.28 17.23
N ALA A 104 -1.99 24.49 17.54
CA ALA A 104 -2.66 23.77 18.62
C ALA A 104 -2.59 22.26 18.42
N ARG A 105 -2.83 21.79 17.20
CA ARG A 105 -2.67 20.38 16.83
C ARG A 105 -1.24 19.88 16.97
N ALA A 106 -0.24 20.72 16.65
CA ALA A 106 1.16 20.33 16.70
C ALA A 106 1.58 19.95 18.12
N TYR A 107 1.39 20.82 19.11
CA TYR A 107 1.79 20.48 20.49
C TYR A 107 0.90 19.37 21.09
N ASN A 108 -0.40 19.31 20.74
CA ASN A 108 -1.30 18.25 21.21
C ASN A 108 -0.95 16.86 20.67
N SER A 109 -0.17 16.76 19.59
CA SER A 109 0.30 15.46 19.07
C SER A 109 1.14 14.68 20.08
N PHE A 110 1.90 15.38 20.94
CA PHE A 110 2.65 14.73 22.02
C PHE A 110 1.74 14.16 23.10
N LEU A 111 0.64 14.86 23.47
CA LEU A 111 -0.36 14.32 24.39
C LEU A 111 -1.04 13.08 23.83
N GLN A 112 -1.34 13.07 22.52
CA GLN A 112 -1.91 11.90 21.88
C GLN A 112 -0.94 10.70 21.89
N ALA A 113 0.38 10.95 21.78
CA ALA A 113 1.40 9.92 21.94
C ALA A 113 1.49 9.41 23.39
N ILE A 114 1.31 10.27 24.38
CA ILE A 114 1.21 9.87 25.80
C ILE A 114 -0.02 8.98 25.99
N ASP A 115 -1.17 9.38 25.46
CA ASP A 115 -2.41 8.60 25.54
C ASP A 115 -2.27 7.23 24.89
N LEU A 116 -1.56 7.14 23.76
CA LEU A 116 -1.18 5.86 23.16
C LEU A 116 -0.37 5.00 24.13
N LEU A 117 0.72 5.56 24.67
CA LEU A 117 1.69 4.80 25.46
C LEU A 117 1.10 4.21 26.73
N LYS A 118 0.10 4.86 27.35
CA LYS A 118 -0.57 4.36 28.58
C LYS A 118 -0.96 2.89 28.46
N ASP A 119 -1.55 2.51 27.32
CA ASP A 119 -2.13 1.19 27.10
C ASP A 119 -1.43 0.37 25.99
N TYR A 120 -0.31 0.86 25.46
CA TYR A 120 0.41 0.16 24.39
C TYR A 120 1.22 -1.02 24.95
N SER A 121 0.90 -2.22 24.50
CA SER A 121 1.64 -3.42 24.86
C SER A 121 2.86 -3.59 23.95
N PHE A 122 4.05 -3.33 24.49
CA PHE A 122 5.32 -3.59 23.81
C PHE A 122 5.73 -5.07 23.86
N GLU A 123 5.06 -5.88 24.67
CA GLU A 123 5.41 -7.28 24.90
C GLU A 123 4.15 -8.14 24.86
N THR A 124 4.15 -9.17 24.02
CA THR A 124 3.02 -10.10 23.92
C THR A 124 3.52 -11.54 24.00
N GLN A 125 2.82 -12.39 24.74
CA GLN A 125 3.13 -13.82 24.82
C GLN A 125 2.50 -14.56 23.64
N ALA A 126 3.31 -15.35 22.93
CA ALA A 126 2.88 -16.22 21.83
C ALA A 126 3.31 -17.67 22.12
N GLY A 127 2.46 -18.42 22.82
CA GLY A 127 2.77 -19.78 23.29
C GLY A 127 3.92 -19.75 24.30
N MET A 128 5.06 -20.38 23.96
CA MET A 128 6.28 -20.34 24.77
C MET A 128 7.19 -19.13 24.45
N ALA A 129 6.92 -18.41 23.36
CA ALA A 129 7.74 -17.28 22.93
C ALA A 129 7.23 -15.95 23.49
N LYS A 130 8.15 -15.05 23.85
CA LYS A 130 7.86 -13.65 24.16
C LYS A 130 8.18 -12.80 22.93
N VAL A 131 7.18 -12.10 22.40
CA VAL A 131 7.35 -11.16 21.29
C VAL A 131 7.55 -9.77 21.88
N VAL A 132 8.69 -9.14 21.58
CA VAL A 132 9.03 -7.80 22.07
C VAL A 132 9.14 -6.84 20.89
N MET A 133 8.44 -5.71 20.99
CA MET A 133 8.49 -4.63 20.01
C MET A 133 9.67 -3.71 20.33
N GLU A 134 10.73 -3.80 19.53
CA GLU A 134 11.93 -2.99 19.73
C GLU A 134 11.94 -1.69 18.88
N PRO A 135 12.55 -0.61 19.39
CA PRO A 135 12.77 0.61 18.62
C PRO A 135 13.66 0.35 17.40
N LEU A 136 13.42 1.07 16.30
CA LEU A 136 14.07 0.75 15.01
C LEU A 136 15.51 1.24 14.87
N GLY A 137 15.90 2.29 15.59
CA GLY A 137 17.17 2.98 15.40
C GLY A 137 16.99 4.45 15.06
N VAL A 138 17.85 4.98 14.19
CA VAL A 138 17.74 6.35 13.68
C VAL A 138 16.61 6.43 12.64
N VAL A 139 15.71 7.38 12.82
CA VAL A 139 14.58 7.66 11.94
C VAL A 139 14.78 8.99 11.24
N GLY A 140 14.85 8.97 9.90
CA GLY A 140 14.85 10.16 9.06
C GLY A 140 13.44 10.72 8.90
N LEU A 141 13.19 11.94 9.38
CA LEU A 141 11.91 12.64 9.28
C LEU A 141 12.03 13.76 8.24
N ILE A 142 11.41 13.61 7.07
CA ILE A 142 11.45 14.61 6.00
C ILE A 142 10.07 15.25 5.88
N THR A 143 9.96 16.56 6.15
CA THR A 143 8.67 17.26 6.31
C THR A 143 8.43 18.34 5.25
N PRO A 144 7.17 18.58 4.85
CA PRO A 144 6.79 19.59 3.87
C PRO A 144 6.61 20.96 4.54
N TRP A 145 6.38 21.99 3.72
CA TRP A 145 6.18 23.37 4.16
C TRP A 145 4.76 23.71 4.63
N ASN A 146 3.74 23.04 4.09
CA ASN A 146 2.33 23.48 4.19
C ASN A 146 1.69 23.32 5.59
N ALA A 147 2.36 22.64 6.52
CA ALA A 147 1.98 22.52 7.93
C ALA A 147 3.19 22.09 8.79
N ASN A 148 4.33 22.80 8.66
CA ASN A 148 5.64 22.36 9.14
C ASN A 148 5.65 21.92 10.62
N TYR A 149 5.13 22.74 11.54
CA TYR A 149 5.05 22.42 12.97
C TYR A 149 4.32 21.11 13.25
N GLY A 150 3.17 20.91 12.60
CA GLY A 150 2.36 19.70 12.77
C GLY A 150 3.09 18.45 12.30
N PHE A 151 3.84 18.52 11.20
CA PHE A 151 4.61 17.39 10.71
C PHE A 151 5.84 17.08 11.56
N ILE A 152 6.57 18.10 12.02
CA ILE A 152 7.71 17.90 12.92
C ILE A 152 7.21 17.29 14.23
N ALA A 153 6.26 17.93 14.91
CA ALA A 153 5.78 17.49 16.23
C ALA A 153 5.15 16.10 16.16
N GLY A 154 4.24 15.85 15.20
CA GLY A 154 3.54 14.57 15.11
C GLY A 154 4.47 13.40 14.78
N LYS A 155 5.45 13.59 13.88
CA LYS A 155 6.44 12.54 13.57
C LYS A 155 7.42 12.33 14.72
N LEU A 156 7.92 13.41 15.33
CA LEU A 156 8.82 13.33 16.48
C LEU A 156 8.15 12.66 17.69
N ALA A 157 6.88 12.96 17.96
CA ALA A 157 6.11 12.34 19.02
C ALA A 157 6.15 10.81 18.92
N MET A 158 5.99 10.25 17.72
CA MET A 158 6.06 8.80 17.50
C MET A 158 7.48 8.24 17.62
N VAL A 159 8.50 9.00 17.22
CA VAL A 159 9.91 8.60 17.41
C VAL A 159 10.22 8.48 18.90
N ILE A 160 9.90 9.50 19.69
CA ILE A 160 10.12 9.51 21.14
C ILE A 160 9.30 8.41 21.82
N ALA A 161 8.02 8.25 21.46
CA ALA A 161 7.17 7.20 22.00
C ALA A 161 7.74 5.79 21.73
N SER A 162 8.29 5.58 20.53
CA SER A 162 8.91 4.31 20.19
C SER A 162 10.24 4.04 20.90
N GLY A 163 10.92 5.06 21.44
CA GLY A 163 12.31 4.94 21.96
C GLY A 163 13.39 4.97 20.87
N SER A 164 13.05 5.49 19.68
CA SER A 164 13.99 5.70 18.58
C SER A 164 14.62 7.10 18.64
N THR A 165 15.59 7.40 17.78
CA THR A 165 16.16 8.76 17.61
C THR A 165 15.79 9.35 16.25
N ALA A 166 15.84 10.68 16.13
CA ALA A 166 15.44 11.37 14.89
C ALA A 166 16.57 12.20 14.26
N VAL A 167 16.59 12.20 12.92
CA VAL A 167 17.21 13.26 12.11
C VAL A 167 16.12 13.88 11.24
N ILE A 168 15.85 15.16 11.45
CA ILE A 168 14.72 15.88 10.87
C ILE A 168 15.23 16.82 9.79
N LYS A 169 14.74 16.64 8.56
CA LYS A 169 14.94 17.55 7.45
C LYS A 169 13.62 18.24 7.13
N PRO A 170 13.41 19.48 7.59
CA PRO A 170 12.25 20.25 7.18
C PRO A 170 12.42 20.86 5.80
N SER A 171 11.31 21.26 5.19
CA SER A 171 11.33 22.07 3.97
C SER A 171 12.06 23.38 4.24
N GLU A 172 13.02 23.72 3.38
CA GLU A 172 13.80 24.95 3.42
C GLU A 172 12.90 26.20 3.34
N LEU A 173 11.73 26.08 2.71
CA LEU A 173 10.68 27.12 2.66
C LEU A 173 10.03 27.45 4.03
N SER A 174 10.37 26.73 5.10
CA SER A 174 9.81 26.92 6.44
C SER A 174 10.89 27.10 7.50
N ALA A 175 12.01 27.74 7.14
CA ALA A 175 13.19 27.84 7.99
C ALA A 175 12.97 28.70 9.25
N ARG A 176 12.20 29.80 9.18
CA ARG A 176 11.86 30.63 10.35
C ARG A 176 10.97 29.86 11.31
N GLN A 177 9.97 29.14 10.78
CA GLN A 177 9.17 28.24 11.60
C GLN A 177 10.08 27.20 12.27
N THR A 178 10.94 26.55 11.48
CA THR A 178 11.88 25.53 11.97
C THR A 178 12.77 26.05 13.09
N ALA A 179 13.40 27.22 12.93
CA ALA A 179 14.24 27.82 13.98
C ALA A 179 13.45 28.01 15.29
N LEU A 180 12.22 28.53 15.21
CA LEU A 180 11.40 28.75 16.39
C LEU A 180 10.99 27.46 17.10
N ILE A 181 10.55 26.42 16.36
CA ILE A 181 10.22 25.14 17.00
C ILE A 181 11.46 24.46 17.57
N THR A 182 12.63 24.58 16.92
CA THR A 182 13.90 24.08 17.48
C THR A 182 14.18 24.68 18.85
N GLU A 183 14.02 25.99 19.02
CA GLU A 183 14.16 26.64 20.33
C GLU A 183 13.19 26.07 21.38
N CYS A 184 11.93 25.78 20.99
CA CYS A 184 10.95 25.14 21.87
C CYS A 184 11.39 23.72 22.24
N LEU A 185 11.78 22.90 21.27
CA LEU A 185 12.17 21.50 21.49
C LEU A 185 13.46 21.40 22.32
N HIS A 186 14.40 22.34 22.13
CA HIS A 186 15.62 22.44 22.94
C HIS A 186 15.28 22.68 24.42
N LYS A 187 14.36 23.60 24.72
CA LYS A 187 13.91 23.87 26.10
C LYS A 187 13.28 22.67 26.79
N ALA A 188 12.76 21.69 26.04
CA ALA A 188 12.21 20.47 26.62
C ALA A 188 13.28 19.54 27.24
N GLY A 189 14.57 19.76 26.96
CA GLY A 189 15.68 19.11 27.67
C GLY A 189 15.77 17.60 27.48
N LEU A 190 15.45 17.10 26.27
CA LEU A 190 15.68 15.71 25.91
C LEU A 190 17.18 15.38 25.85
N PRO A 191 17.59 14.10 25.94
CA PRO A 191 18.99 13.70 25.79
C PRO A 191 19.60 14.23 24.49
N ASP A 192 20.86 14.65 24.55
CA ASP A 192 21.59 15.12 23.38
C ASP A 192 21.58 14.05 22.28
N GLY A 193 21.26 14.47 21.05
CA GLY A 193 21.13 13.58 19.90
C GLY A 193 19.81 12.80 19.81
N ALA A 194 18.91 12.89 20.79
CA ALA A 194 17.58 12.26 20.71
C ALA A 194 16.81 12.70 19.45
N PHE A 195 16.96 13.98 19.10
CA PHE A 195 16.57 14.52 17.80
C PHE A 195 17.63 15.51 17.31
N ASN A 196 17.76 15.61 15.99
CA ASN A 196 18.64 16.54 15.30
C ASN A 196 17.85 17.18 14.16
N ILE A 197 18.08 18.46 13.85
CA ILE A 197 17.35 19.21 12.83
C ILE A 197 18.37 19.84 11.88
N VAL A 198 18.31 19.41 10.61
CA VAL A 198 19.21 19.83 9.53
C VAL A 198 18.39 20.47 8.41
N THR A 199 18.50 21.79 8.28
CA THR A 199 17.81 22.57 7.23
C THR A 199 18.71 22.68 6.01
N GLY A 200 18.36 21.97 4.93
CA GLY A 200 19.09 22.03 3.65
C GLY A 200 18.23 21.59 2.48
N LEU A 201 18.80 21.35 1.30
CA LEU A 201 18.03 20.94 0.13
C LEU A 201 17.62 19.47 0.19
N GLY A 202 16.49 19.13 -0.45
CA GLY A 202 15.99 17.76 -0.50
C GLY A 202 16.89 16.78 -1.27
N ASN A 203 17.55 17.24 -2.33
CA ASN A 203 18.49 16.45 -3.13
C ASN A 203 19.91 16.35 -2.52
N VAL A 204 20.17 17.05 -1.42
CA VAL A 204 21.45 17.05 -0.69
C VAL A 204 21.22 16.35 0.67
N VAL A 205 20.72 17.08 1.67
CA VAL A 205 20.42 16.57 3.01
C VAL A 205 19.40 15.44 2.98
N GLY A 206 18.31 15.62 2.22
CA GLY A 206 17.26 14.60 2.12
C GLY A 206 17.74 13.30 1.45
N ALA A 207 18.60 13.42 0.44
CA ALA A 207 19.21 12.29 -0.24
C ALA A 207 20.21 11.55 0.66
N GLU A 208 21.04 12.28 1.40
CA GLU A 208 21.98 11.70 2.37
C GLU A 208 21.22 10.93 3.46
N ILE A 209 20.22 11.52 4.12
CA ILE A 209 19.37 10.81 5.10
C ILE A 209 18.75 9.54 4.49
N THR A 210 18.31 9.61 3.24
CA THR A 210 17.65 8.49 2.56
C THR A 210 18.62 7.36 2.21
N ARG A 211 19.89 7.66 1.91
CA ARG A 211 20.87 6.65 1.46
C ARG A 211 21.73 6.12 2.60
N HIS A 212 21.92 6.89 3.67
CA HIS A 212 22.85 6.56 4.73
C HIS A 212 22.52 5.22 5.43
N PRO A 213 23.52 4.34 5.64
CA PRO A 213 23.30 2.99 6.19
C PRO A 213 22.83 2.98 7.65
N ASP A 214 23.17 4.01 8.42
CA ASP A 214 22.77 4.13 9.82
C ASP A 214 21.32 4.58 10.03
N VAL A 215 20.60 4.96 8.97
CA VAL A 215 19.19 5.35 9.04
C VAL A 215 18.31 4.11 8.79
N ALA A 216 17.60 3.67 9.84
CA ALA A 216 16.80 2.46 9.83
C ALA A 216 15.40 2.66 9.21
N LYS A 217 14.86 3.88 9.27
CA LYS A 217 13.52 4.21 8.78
C LYS A 217 13.46 5.62 8.21
N ILE A 218 12.69 5.79 7.14
CA ILE A 218 12.27 7.09 6.61
C ILE A 218 10.78 7.30 6.86
N SER A 219 10.42 8.50 7.33
CA SER A 219 9.06 9.02 7.34
C SER A 219 9.05 10.31 6.52
N PHE A 220 8.54 10.22 5.30
CA PHE A 220 8.49 11.32 4.36
C PHE A 220 7.05 11.81 4.18
N THR A 221 6.88 13.12 4.11
CA THR A 221 5.65 13.73 3.60
C THR A 221 5.97 14.75 2.51
N GLY A 222 5.34 14.62 1.35
CA GLY A 222 5.60 15.50 0.20
C GLY A 222 5.05 14.93 -1.11
N SER A 223 5.67 15.26 -2.24
CA SER A 223 5.14 14.86 -3.55
C SER A 223 5.38 13.39 -3.88
N THR A 224 4.48 12.81 -4.69
CA THR A 224 4.56 11.43 -5.15
C THR A 224 5.88 11.12 -5.88
N ALA A 225 6.38 12.07 -6.69
CA ALA A 225 7.61 11.92 -7.43
C ALA A 225 8.83 11.75 -6.51
N VAL A 226 8.94 12.58 -5.46
CA VAL A 226 10.01 12.48 -4.47
C VAL A 226 9.87 11.21 -3.64
N GLY A 227 8.64 10.84 -3.24
CA GLY A 227 8.38 9.59 -2.53
C GLY A 227 8.86 8.35 -3.29
N LYS A 228 8.63 8.29 -4.61
CA LYS A 228 9.14 7.20 -5.47
C LYS A 228 10.67 7.12 -5.46
N THR A 229 11.36 8.27 -5.47
CA THR A 229 12.83 8.31 -5.36
C THR A 229 13.30 7.83 -3.99
N ILE A 230 12.65 8.26 -2.90
CA ILE A 230 12.98 7.81 -1.55
C ILE A 230 12.79 6.29 -1.39
N ALA A 231 11.70 5.73 -1.92
CA ALA A 231 11.47 4.29 -1.89
C ALA A 231 12.56 3.52 -2.66
N ARG A 232 12.96 4.01 -3.84
CA ARG A 232 14.01 3.40 -4.67
C ARG A 232 15.35 3.42 -3.94
N ASP A 233 15.76 4.58 -3.43
CA ASP A 233 17.05 4.76 -2.77
C ASP A 233 17.10 4.05 -1.40
N GLY A 234 15.96 3.97 -0.70
CA GLY A 234 15.82 3.25 0.56
C GLY A 234 16.02 1.73 0.43
N ALA A 235 15.69 1.16 -0.73
CA ALA A 235 15.81 -0.28 -0.96
C ALA A 235 17.27 -0.78 -0.83
N ALA A 236 18.27 0.05 -1.13
CA ALA A 236 19.68 -0.32 -1.05
C ALA A 236 20.12 -0.77 0.35
N THR A 237 19.46 -0.28 1.40
CA THR A 237 19.75 -0.68 2.80
C THR A 237 18.55 -1.38 3.45
N MET A 238 17.53 -1.74 2.67
CA MET A 238 16.27 -2.32 3.16
C MET A 238 15.60 -1.50 4.28
N LYS A 239 15.80 -0.18 4.32
CA LYS A 239 15.21 0.67 5.36
C LYS A 239 13.70 0.73 5.23
N ARG A 240 12.99 0.79 6.36
CA ARG A 240 11.52 0.91 6.35
C ARG A 240 11.13 2.30 5.85
N VAL A 241 10.24 2.40 4.88
CA VAL A 241 9.81 3.69 4.33
C VAL A 241 8.31 3.88 4.58
N THR A 242 7.94 5.01 5.19
CA THR A 242 6.55 5.48 5.30
C THR A 242 6.42 6.76 4.48
N LEU A 243 5.54 6.73 3.48
CA LEU A 243 5.35 7.80 2.51
C LEU A 243 3.92 8.34 2.60
N GLU A 244 3.77 9.58 3.05
CA GLU A 244 2.51 10.32 2.97
C GLU A 244 2.60 11.29 1.78
N LEU A 245 1.92 10.95 0.68
CA LEU A 245 2.11 11.63 -0.61
C LEU A 245 0.93 12.55 -0.97
N GLY A 246 0.94 13.06 -2.20
CA GLY A 246 -0.12 13.91 -2.74
C GLY A 246 -1.46 13.20 -2.87
N GLY A 247 -2.51 13.96 -3.15
CA GLY A 247 -3.87 13.47 -3.29
C GLY A 247 -4.69 14.20 -4.36
N LYS A 248 -5.78 13.56 -4.77
CA LYS A 248 -6.81 14.16 -5.64
C LYS A 248 -8.21 13.75 -5.17
N SER A 249 -8.47 14.06 -3.90
CA SER A 249 -9.60 13.55 -3.14
C SER A 249 -10.93 13.84 -3.83
N ALA A 250 -11.75 12.80 -3.99
CA ALA A 250 -13.12 12.92 -4.45
C ALA A 250 -14.03 13.33 -3.29
N ASN A 251 -15.04 14.15 -3.57
CA ASN A 251 -16.14 14.49 -2.70
C ASN A 251 -17.45 14.16 -3.41
N VAL A 252 -18.12 13.09 -3.01
CA VAL A 252 -19.32 12.55 -3.66
C VAL A 252 -20.56 13.08 -2.95
N LEU A 253 -21.37 13.85 -3.67
CA LEU A 253 -22.68 14.29 -3.20
C LEU A 253 -23.75 13.35 -3.77
N LEU A 254 -24.54 12.69 -2.93
CA LEU A 254 -25.66 11.85 -3.34
C LEU A 254 -26.86 12.68 -3.78
N ASP A 255 -27.75 12.10 -4.57
CA ASP A 255 -28.96 12.75 -5.09
C ASP A 255 -29.99 13.15 -4.02
N ASP A 256 -29.93 12.53 -2.84
CA ASP A 256 -30.77 12.88 -1.69
C ASP A 256 -30.17 14.00 -0.81
N VAL A 257 -28.94 14.45 -1.08
CA VAL A 257 -28.25 15.42 -0.22
C VAL A 257 -28.94 16.78 -0.20
N ASP A 258 -28.85 17.47 0.95
CA ASP A 258 -29.20 18.88 1.03
C ASP A 258 -28.05 19.75 0.47
N LEU A 259 -28.27 20.35 -0.69
CA LEU A 259 -27.25 21.16 -1.38
C LEU A 259 -26.96 22.48 -0.66
N ASP A 260 -27.92 23.08 0.05
CA ASP A 260 -27.71 24.31 0.82
C ASP A 260 -26.70 24.08 1.96
N THR A 261 -26.59 22.85 2.47
CA THR A 261 -25.59 22.47 3.48
C THR A 261 -24.32 21.89 2.85
N ALA A 262 -24.45 21.04 1.83
CA ALA A 262 -23.33 20.29 1.27
C ALA A 262 -22.38 21.13 0.42
N ILE A 263 -22.88 22.10 -0.35
CA ILE A 263 -22.04 22.94 -1.23
C ILE A 263 -21.11 23.85 -0.41
N PRO A 264 -21.57 24.56 0.63
CA PRO A 264 -20.67 25.31 1.51
C PRO A 264 -19.54 24.45 2.09
N LEU A 265 -19.85 23.23 2.54
CA LEU A 265 -18.85 22.30 3.07
C LEU A 265 -17.86 21.84 1.99
N ALA A 266 -18.34 21.55 0.78
CA ALA A 266 -17.49 21.19 -0.35
C ALA A 266 -16.51 22.32 -0.70
N LEU A 267 -16.98 23.57 -0.73
CA LEU A 267 -16.16 24.75 -0.98
C LEU A 267 -15.12 24.97 0.11
N GLN A 268 -15.47 24.77 1.39
CA GLN A 268 -14.54 24.84 2.52
C GLN A 268 -13.47 23.73 2.49
N VAL A 269 -13.86 22.50 2.19
CA VAL A 269 -12.94 21.36 2.14
C VAL A 269 -11.96 21.47 0.97
N MET A 270 -12.39 22.02 -0.17
CA MET A 270 -11.53 22.32 -1.30
C MET A 270 -10.54 23.46 -0.99
N SER A 271 -11.01 24.52 -0.32
CA SER A 271 -10.21 25.71 -0.04
C SER A 271 -9.39 25.64 1.25
N TRP A 272 -9.52 24.57 2.04
CA TRP A 272 -8.79 24.39 3.29
C TRP A 272 -7.27 24.56 3.09
N ASN A 273 -6.63 25.37 3.94
CA ASN A 273 -5.23 25.78 3.78
C ASN A 273 -4.94 26.43 2.40
N SER A 274 -5.87 27.25 1.91
CA SER A 274 -5.81 27.82 0.55
C SER A 274 -5.75 26.76 -0.56
N GLY A 275 -6.31 25.56 -0.33
CA GLY A 275 -6.20 24.41 -1.22
C GLY A 275 -4.81 23.74 -1.25
N GLN A 276 -3.86 24.20 -0.43
CA GLN A 276 -2.52 23.60 -0.28
C GLN A 276 -2.54 22.47 0.77
N ALA A 277 -3.50 21.55 0.62
CA ALA A 277 -3.70 20.41 1.52
C ALA A 277 -3.84 19.12 0.72
N CYS A 278 -3.08 18.09 1.08
CA CYS A 278 -3.11 16.78 0.41
C CYS A 278 -4.49 16.10 0.46
N ILE A 279 -5.30 16.47 1.47
CA ILE A 279 -6.65 15.94 1.68
C ILE A 279 -7.75 16.73 0.97
N ALA A 280 -7.43 17.87 0.34
CA ALA A 280 -8.43 18.78 -0.22
C ALA A 280 -9.37 18.08 -1.21
N GLY A 281 -10.68 18.27 -1.02
CA GLY A 281 -11.75 17.70 -1.85
C GLY A 281 -11.87 18.41 -3.19
N THR A 282 -10.87 18.25 -4.05
CA THR A 282 -10.70 19.02 -5.30
C THR A 282 -11.46 18.43 -6.49
N ARG A 283 -12.09 17.26 -6.35
CA ARG A 283 -13.08 16.71 -7.29
C ARG A 283 -14.43 16.59 -6.61
N LEU A 284 -15.41 17.40 -7.01
CA LEU A 284 -16.79 17.31 -6.53
C LEU A 284 -17.62 16.51 -7.53
N LEU A 285 -18.08 15.32 -7.13
CA LEU A 285 -18.90 14.45 -7.95
C LEU A 285 -20.37 14.68 -7.58
N VAL A 286 -21.20 15.02 -8.56
CA VAL A 286 -22.62 15.37 -8.37
C VAL A 286 -23.53 14.63 -9.35
N PRO A 287 -24.81 14.38 -9.01
CA PRO A 287 -25.76 13.78 -9.95
C PRO A 287 -25.96 14.67 -11.17
N ALA A 288 -25.97 14.07 -12.37
CA ALA A 288 -26.10 14.79 -13.63
C ALA A 288 -27.38 15.65 -13.70
N ASN A 289 -28.49 15.16 -13.16
CA ASN A 289 -29.76 15.90 -13.10
C ASN A 289 -29.78 17.08 -12.10
N LYS A 290 -28.76 17.21 -11.24
CA LYS A 290 -28.61 18.30 -10.27
C LYS A 290 -27.56 19.34 -10.66
N LEU A 291 -26.89 19.20 -11.80
CA LEU A 291 -25.77 20.07 -12.18
C LEU A 291 -26.14 21.57 -12.14
N GLU A 292 -27.26 21.95 -12.73
CA GLU A 292 -27.68 23.37 -12.78
C GLU A 292 -28.03 23.91 -11.37
N GLU A 293 -28.64 23.08 -10.52
CA GLU A 293 -28.89 23.42 -9.11
C GLU A 293 -27.57 23.60 -8.35
N VAL A 294 -26.60 22.71 -8.57
CA VAL A 294 -25.24 22.79 -8.00
C VAL A 294 -24.51 24.05 -8.48
N LYS A 295 -24.59 24.41 -9.76
CA LYS A 295 -24.00 25.66 -10.30
C LYS A 295 -24.59 26.88 -9.57
N ALA A 296 -25.91 26.96 -9.47
CA ALA A 296 -26.60 28.05 -8.79
C ALA A 296 -26.21 28.12 -7.30
N GLN A 297 -26.12 26.98 -6.62
CA GLN A 297 -25.71 26.90 -5.22
C GLN A 297 -24.26 27.30 -4.99
N ILE A 298 -23.34 26.90 -5.87
CA ILE A 298 -21.94 27.34 -5.81
C ILE A 298 -21.88 28.86 -5.94
N LEU A 299 -22.55 29.45 -6.93
CA LEU A 299 -22.59 30.90 -7.15
C LEU A 299 -23.18 31.65 -5.94
N LYS A 300 -24.30 31.16 -5.38
CA LYS A 300 -24.93 31.69 -4.16
C LYS A 300 -23.96 31.70 -2.98
N HIS A 301 -23.14 30.67 -2.86
CA HIS A 301 -22.20 30.49 -1.77
C HIS A 301 -20.76 30.90 -2.13
N LEU A 302 -20.49 31.71 -3.15
CA LEU A 302 -19.11 32.13 -3.42
C LEU A 302 -18.51 33.01 -2.32
N ALA A 303 -19.34 33.80 -1.63
CA ALA A 303 -18.90 34.76 -0.62
C ALA A 303 -18.25 34.13 0.62
N ILE A 304 -18.39 32.82 0.85
CA ILE A 304 -17.63 32.12 1.90
C ILE A 304 -16.17 31.89 1.50
N LEU A 305 -15.78 32.03 0.23
CA LEU A 305 -14.38 31.94 -0.18
C LEU A 305 -13.79 33.35 -0.14
N VAL A 306 -13.05 33.65 0.94
CA VAL A 306 -12.53 34.99 1.22
C VAL A 306 -11.01 34.96 1.07
N PRO A 307 -10.48 35.23 -0.13
CA PRO A 307 -9.06 35.49 -0.29
C PRO A 307 -8.72 36.86 0.29
N GLY A 308 -7.59 36.96 0.99
CA GLY A 308 -7.25 38.24 1.63
C GLY A 308 -6.00 38.21 2.49
N ASN A 309 -5.84 39.29 3.26
CA ASN A 309 -4.76 39.42 4.24
C ASN A 309 -4.83 38.24 5.24
N PRO A 310 -3.76 37.42 5.36
CA PRO A 310 -3.74 36.27 6.26
C PRO A 310 -4.02 36.59 7.74
N ARG A 311 -3.82 37.85 8.15
CA ARG A 311 -4.07 38.33 9.52
C ARG A 311 -5.51 38.77 9.78
N ASP A 312 -6.31 38.94 8.74
CA ASP A 312 -7.74 39.23 8.91
C ASP A 312 -8.46 37.94 9.34
N PRO A 313 -9.16 37.90 10.49
CA PRO A 313 -9.92 36.73 10.92
C PRO A 313 -11.01 36.28 9.94
N LYS A 314 -11.44 37.14 9.00
CA LYS A 314 -12.42 36.80 7.95
C LYS A 314 -11.78 36.10 6.76
N THR A 315 -10.48 36.24 6.54
CA THR A 315 -9.77 35.56 5.46
C THR A 315 -9.74 34.06 5.72
N ASN A 316 -10.06 33.26 4.71
CA ASN A 316 -9.89 31.80 4.75
C ASN A 316 -9.11 31.23 3.57
N ILE A 317 -8.69 32.09 2.63
CA ILE A 317 -7.76 31.73 1.56
C ILE A 317 -6.58 32.72 1.60
N GLY A 318 -5.43 32.23 2.04
CA GLY A 318 -4.18 32.97 2.03
C GLY A 318 -3.43 32.85 0.69
N ALA A 319 -2.22 33.41 0.65
CA ALA A 319 -1.35 33.34 -0.52
C ALA A 319 -0.80 31.91 -0.74
N ALA A 320 -0.44 31.59 -1.98
CA ALA A 320 0.37 30.42 -2.29
C ALA A 320 1.79 30.62 -1.74
N VAL A 321 2.45 29.53 -1.33
CA VAL A 321 3.74 29.60 -0.61
C VAL A 321 4.86 30.30 -1.40
N THR A 322 4.85 30.21 -2.73
CA THR A 322 5.90 30.76 -3.60
C THR A 322 5.34 31.20 -4.95
N ALA A 323 6.07 32.07 -5.66
CA ALA A 323 5.78 32.44 -7.04
C ALA A 323 5.64 31.21 -7.96
N ARG A 324 6.51 30.21 -7.78
CA ARG A 324 6.47 28.95 -8.53
C ARG A 324 5.15 28.18 -8.30
N GLN A 325 4.70 28.11 -7.05
CA GLN A 325 3.42 27.46 -6.74
C GLN A 325 2.25 28.25 -7.33
N TYR A 326 2.25 29.58 -7.23
CA TYR A 326 1.25 30.42 -7.89
C TYR A 326 1.19 30.16 -9.40
N GLN A 327 2.32 30.23 -10.09
CA GLN A 327 2.41 29.98 -11.54
C GLN A 327 1.90 28.58 -11.92
N ARG A 328 2.28 27.55 -11.18
CA ARG A 328 1.78 26.18 -11.36
C ARG A 328 0.24 26.15 -11.31
N VAL A 329 -0.38 26.82 -10.34
CA VAL A 329 -1.84 26.86 -10.25
C VAL A 329 -2.45 27.61 -11.45
N GLN A 330 -1.85 28.72 -11.89
CA GLN A 330 -2.29 29.43 -13.10
C GLN A 330 -2.21 28.54 -14.36
N GLU A 331 -1.17 27.72 -14.49
CA GLU A 331 -1.03 26.76 -15.59
C GLU A 331 -2.14 25.70 -15.60
N TYR A 332 -2.52 25.16 -14.44
CA TYR A 332 -3.67 24.24 -14.36
C TYR A 332 -5.00 24.92 -14.72
N ILE A 333 -5.20 26.18 -14.32
CA ILE A 333 -6.38 26.95 -14.70
C ILE A 333 -6.44 27.13 -16.22
N ARG A 334 -5.34 27.53 -16.86
CA ARG A 334 -5.24 27.61 -18.33
C ARG A 334 -5.52 26.27 -19.01
N THR A 335 -4.96 25.20 -18.46
CA THR A 335 -5.13 23.84 -18.98
C THR A 335 -6.60 23.41 -18.92
N GLY A 336 -7.29 23.66 -17.81
CA GLY A 336 -8.72 23.38 -17.66
C GLY A 336 -9.58 24.07 -18.72
N ILE A 337 -9.31 25.36 -18.98
CA ILE A 337 -9.98 26.13 -20.05
C ILE A 337 -9.68 25.52 -21.43
N ALA A 338 -8.41 25.21 -21.71
CA ALA A 338 -7.97 24.66 -22.99
C ALA A 338 -8.54 23.26 -23.28
N GLU A 339 -8.76 22.44 -22.24
CA GLU A 339 -9.36 21.09 -22.36
C GLU A 339 -10.89 21.13 -22.51
N GLY A 340 -11.50 22.31 -22.43
CA GLY A 340 -12.92 22.55 -22.67
C GLY A 340 -13.80 22.46 -21.43
N ALA A 341 -13.23 22.55 -20.22
CA ALA A 341 -14.03 22.69 -19.00
C ALA A 341 -14.71 24.07 -18.96
N GLU A 342 -15.93 24.14 -18.45
CA GLU A 342 -16.66 25.39 -18.28
C GLU A 342 -16.17 26.09 -17.00
N LEU A 343 -15.65 27.31 -17.14
CA LEU A 343 -15.24 28.13 -16.00
C LEU A 343 -16.48 28.79 -15.38
N LEU A 344 -16.91 28.33 -14.20
CA LEU A 344 -18.07 28.88 -13.50
C LEU A 344 -17.74 30.19 -12.77
N CYS A 345 -16.58 30.24 -12.11
CA CYS A 345 -16.08 31.42 -11.41
C CYS A 345 -14.56 31.37 -11.19
N GLY A 346 -13.96 32.51 -10.85
CA GLY A 346 -12.53 32.62 -10.59
C GLY A 346 -11.73 32.79 -11.88
N GLY A 347 -10.79 31.87 -12.15
CA GLY A 347 -9.94 31.89 -13.34
C GLY A 347 -8.55 32.48 -13.08
N GLU A 348 -7.88 32.88 -14.15
CA GLU A 348 -6.50 33.37 -14.07
C GLU A 348 -6.37 34.72 -13.35
N GLY A 349 -5.17 34.95 -12.82
CA GLY A 349 -4.76 36.16 -12.12
C GLY A 349 -5.03 36.14 -10.63
N ARG A 350 -4.90 37.33 -10.04
CA ARG A 350 -5.10 37.58 -8.60
C ARG A 350 -6.53 38.06 -8.33
N PRO A 351 -7.09 37.82 -7.13
CA PRO A 351 -8.32 38.47 -6.70
C PRO A 351 -8.21 40.01 -6.77
N GLU A 352 -9.35 40.67 -7.00
CA GLU A 352 -9.42 42.13 -7.02
C GLU A 352 -9.00 42.73 -5.66
N GLY A 353 -8.23 43.82 -5.67
CA GLY A 353 -7.70 44.46 -4.46
C GLY A 353 -6.50 43.75 -3.81
N LEU A 354 -5.98 42.68 -4.43
CA LEU A 354 -4.78 41.95 -4.02
C LEU A 354 -3.73 41.95 -5.14
N GLU A 355 -3.27 43.13 -5.54
CA GLU A 355 -2.39 43.33 -6.70
C GLU A 355 -0.96 42.79 -6.46
N SER A 356 -0.57 42.63 -5.19
CA SER A 356 0.69 42.04 -4.76
C SER A 356 0.45 40.77 -3.94
N GLY A 357 1.42 39.86 -4.01
CA GLY A 357 1.36 38.56 -3.35
C GLY A 357 0.91 37.44 -4.27
N TYR A 358 1.12 36.21 -3.83
CA TYR A 358 0.86 34.99 -4.58
C TYR A 358 -0.59 34.50 -4.39
N PHE A 359 -1.57 35.41 -4.44
CA PHE A 359 -2.98 35.09 -4.22
C PHE A 359 -3.63 34.50 -5.47
N VAL A 360 -4.26 33.34 -5.33
CA VAL A 360 -5.01 32.67 -6.40
C VAL A 360 -6.50 32.95 -6.23
N LYS A 361 -7.20 33.27 -7.34
CA LYS A 361 -8.67 33.32 -7.35
C LYS A 361 -9.23 31.93 -7.04
N PRO A 362 -10.12 31.79 -6.05
CA PRO A 362 -10.83 30.54 -5.84
C PRO A 362 -11.60 30.18 -7.12
N THR A 363 -11.26 29.06 -7.75
CA THR A 363 -11.67 28.74 -9.12
C THR A 363 -12.51 27.48 -9.14
N VAL A 364 -13.63 27.51 -9.85
CA VAL A 364 -14.51 26.35 -10.01
C VAL A 364 -14.74 26.08 -11.50
N PHE A 365 -14.39 24.88 -11.92
CA PHE A 365 -14.75 24.33 -13.22
C PHE A 365 -15.93 23.37 -13.09
N VAL A 366 -16.86 23.46 -14.04
CA VAL A 366 -18.00 22.54 -14.19
C VAL A 366 -17.93 21.87 -15.56
N ASN A 367 -18.77 20.84 -15.77
CA ASN A 367 -18.70 20.01 -16.98
C ASN A 367 -17.30 19.39 -17.20
N VAL A 368 -16.60 19.10 -16.09
CA VAL A 368 -15.27 18.49 -16.13
C VAL A 368 -15.44 17.00 -16.44
N ARG A 369 -14.77 16.53 -17.49
CA ARG A 369 -14.63 15.09 -17.73
C ARG A 369 -13.53 14.53 -16.83
N ASN A 370 -13.71 13.32 -16.31
CA ASN A 370 -12.74 12.76 -15.36
C ASN A 370 -11.38 12.48 -16.01
N ASP A 371 -11.27 12.41 -17.35
CA ASP A 371 -10.01 12.26 -18.08
C ASP A 371 -9.19 13.56 -18.23
N MET A 372 -9.76 14.72 -17.88
CA MET A 372 -9.08 16.01 -17.93
C MET A 372 -7.91 16.10 -16.94
N THR A 373 -6.89 16.87 -17.29
CA THR A 373 -5.70 17.10 -16.46
C THR A 373 -6.08 17.66 -15.09
N ILE A 374 -7.02 18.61 -15.04
CA ILE A 374 -7.49 19.22 -13.78
C ILE A 374 -8.26 18.26 -12.88
N ALA A 375 -8.80 17.16 -13.42
CA ALA A 375 -9.40 16.07 -12.66
C ALA A 375 -8.36 15.03 -12.22
N GLN A 376 -7.38 14.72 -13.07
CA GLN A 376 -6.42 13.64 -12.81
C GLN A 376 -5.19 14.04 -11.99
N GLN A 377 -4.76 15.30 -12.04
CA GLN A 377 -3.50 15.74 -11.43
C GLN A 377 -3.70 16.62 -10.19
N GLU A 378 -2.80 16.48 -9.22
CA GLU A 378 -2.75 17.33 -8.03
C GLU A 378 -2.31 18.77 -8.37
N ILE A 379 -3.23 19.71 -8.16
CA ILE A 379 -3.03 21.16 -8.39
C ILE A 379 -2.36 21.81 -7.16
N PHE A 380 -2.83 21.44 -5.97
CA PHE A 380 -2.38 21.99 -4.68
C PHE A 380 -2.62 23.51 -4.55
N GLY A 381 -3.84 23.92 -4.90
CA GLY A 381 -4.36 25.29 -4.83
C GLY A 381 -5.89 25.29 -4.83
N PRO A 382 -6.56 26.45 -4.69
CA PRO A 382 -8.00 26.54 -4.49
C PRO A 382 -8.78 26.41 -5.81
N VAL A 383 -8.66 25.24 -6.46
CA VAL A 383 -9.30 24.93 -7.75
C VAL A 383 -10.15 23.66 -7.61
N LEU A 384 -11.45 23.78 -7.89
CA LEU A 384 -12.43 22.70 -7.83
C LEU A 384 -12.80 22.22 -9.23
N SER A 385 -12.83 20.90 -9.42
CA SER A 385 -13.40 20.24 -10.60
C SER A 385 -14.74 19.61 -10.25
N VAL A 386 -15.83 20.07 -10.87
CA VAL A 386 -17.17 19.48 -10.71
C VAL A 386 -17.45 18.51 -11.85
N ILE A 387 -17.69 17.26 -11.48
CA ILE A 387 -17.84 16.11 -12.38
C ILE A 387 -19.24 15.52 -12.15
N THR A 388 -19.98 15.23 -13.21
CA THR A 388 -21.31 14.63 -13.10
C THR A 388 -21.26 13.10 -13.16
N TYR A 389 -22.23 12.44 -12.52
CA TYR A 389 -22.45 11.00 -12.61
C TYR A 389 -23.95 10.69 -12.76
N ARG A 390 -24.30 9.53 -13.30
CA ARG A 390 -25.70 9.08 -13.53
C ARG A 390 -26.27 8.31 -12.35
N ASP A 391 -25.47 7.45 -11.72
CA ASP A 391 -25.86 6.59 -10.61
C ASP A 391 -24.69 6.35 -9.63
N ASP A 392 -24.98 5.71 -8.48
CA ASP A 392 -24.00 5.45 -7.43
C ASP A 392 -22.80 4.62 -7.91
N ALA A 393 -23.01 3.70 -8.85
CA ALA A 393 -21.96 2.85 -9.37
C ALA A 393 -20.97 3.66 -10.21
N GLU A 394 -21.48 4.55 -11.07
CA GLU A 394 -20.65 5.49 -11.82
C GLU A 394 -19.96 6.51 -10.88
N ALA A 395 -20.63 6.97 -9.82
CA ALA A 395 -20.01 7.86 -8.83
C ALA A 395 -18.78 7.21 -8.18
N VAL A 396 -18.90 5.94 -7.77
CA VAL A 396 -17.79 5.14 -7.20
C VAL A 396 -16.69 4.94 -8.25
N GLN A 397 -17.05 4.57 -9.47
CA GLN A 397 -16.10 4.38 -10.56
C GLN A 397 -15.27 5.64 -10.82
N LEU A 398 -15.92 6.79 -10.99
CA LEU A 398 -15.27 8.08 -11.23
C LEU A 398 -14.43 8.53 -10.02
N ALA A 399 -14.93 8.32 -8.80
CA ALA A 399 -14.18 8.66 -7.58
C ALA A 399 -12.87 7.87 -7.49
N ASN A 400 -12.91 6.58 -7.85
CA ASN A 400 -11.78 5.66 -7.80
C ASN A 400 -10.86 5.73 -9.03
N ASP A 401 -11.33 6.28 -10.14
CA ASP A 401 -10.55 6.48 -11.37
C ASP A 401 -9.55 7.63 -11.22
N THR A 402 -8.51 7.35 -10.44
CA THR A 402 -7.39 8.23 -10.15
C THR A 402 -6.18 7.41 -9.68
N VAL A 403 -4.97 7.92 -9.90
CA VAL A 403 -3.72 7.29 -9.41
C VAL A 403 -3.46 7.55 -7.91
N TYR A 404 -4.33 8.32 -7.26
CA TYR A 404 -4.22 8.71 -5.85
C TYR A 404 -5.20 7.90 -4.97
N GLY A 405 -5.00 7.92 -3.65
CA GLY A 405 -5.87 7.18 -2.72
C GLY A 405 -5.80 7.67 -1.28
N LEU A 406 -5.59 8.97 -1.05
CA LEU A 406 -5.36 9.50 0.30
C LEU A 406 -6.66 9.71 1.09
N GLN A 407 -7.60 10.49 0.54
CA GLN A 407 -8.85 10.83 1.19
C GLN A 407 -9.99 10.88 0.17
N ALA A 408 -11.20 10.54 0.60
CA ALA A 408 -12.43 10.79 -0.13
C ALA A 408 -13.51 11.26 0.84
N TYR A 409 -14.58 11.86 0.32
CA TYR A 409 -15.73 12.33 1.09
C TYR A 409 -17.00 11.83 0.43
N VAL A 410 -18.03 11.54 1.23
CA VAL A 410 -19.37 11.22 0.73
C VAL A 410 -20.43 11.84 1.64
N SER A 411 -21.45 12.42 1.02
CA SER A 411 -22.56 13.09 1.72
C SER A 411 -23.90 12.73 1.09
N GLY A 412 -24.82 12.26 1.91
CA GLY A 412 -26.21 11.99 1.57
C GLY A 412 -27.08 11.97 2.83
N LYS A 413 -28.39 11.92 2.69
CA LYS A 413 -29.33 11.85 3.83
C LYS A 413 -29.44 10.44 4.38
N ASN A 414 -29.40 9.43 3.51
CA ASN A 414 -29.42 8.02 3.93
C ASN A 414 -28.04 7.57 4.42
N ALA A 415 -27.91 7.34 5.73
CA ALA A 415 -26.67 6.93 6.37
C ALA A 415 -26.18 5.53 5.93
N GLU A 416 -27.09 4.59 5.68
CA GLU A 416 -26.74 3.24 5.22
C GLU A 416 -26.18 3.26 3.80
N ARG A 417 -26.85 3.98 2.89
CA ARG A 417 -26.37 4.19 1.51
C ARG A 417 -25.03 4.93 1.49
N THR A 418 -24.91 5.99 2.28
CA THR A 418 -23.65 6.75 2.43
C THR A 418 -22.52 5.84 2.91
N ALA A 419 -22.76 5.00 3.92
CA ALA A 419 -21.78 4.05 4.41
C ALA A 419 -21.46 2.92 3.41
N ALA A 420 -22.44 2.48 2.62
CA ALA A 420 -22.25 1.49 1.55
C ALA A 420 -21.37 2.04 0.43
N ILE A 421 -21.56 3.29 0.02
CA ILE A 421 -20.71 3.97 -0.97
C ILE A 421 -19.33 4.24 -0.38
N ALA A 422 -19.25 4.72 0.86
CA ALA A 422 -17.97 4.99 1.54
C ALA A 422 -17.05 3.76 1.56
N ARG A 423 -17.59 2.55 1.75
CA ARG A 423 -16.82 1.28 1.74
C ARG A 423 -16.26 0.90 0.38
N GLN A 424 -16.82 1.44 -0.70
CA GLN A 424 -16.39 1.18 -2.07
C GLN A 424 -15.35 2.19 -2.57
N LEU A 425 -15.17 3.32 -1.87
CA LEU A 425 -14.16 4.32 -2.22
C LEU A 425 -12.76 3.84 -1.83
N ILE A 426 -11.85 3.79 -2.80
CA ILE A 426 -10.45 3.38 -2.62
C ILE A 426 -9.66 4.58 -2.10
N ALA A 427 -9.78 4.83 -0.79
CA ALA A 427 -9.04 5.88 -0.10
C ALA A 427 -8.62 5.43 1.30
N GLY A 428 -7.49 5.94 1.79
CA GLY A 428 -7.01 5.67 3.15
C GLY A 428 -7.96 6.20 4.23
N ARG A 429 -8.78 7.22 3.93
CA ARG A 429 -9.80 7.79 4.82
C ARG A 429 -11.04 8.25 4.06
N VAL A 430 -12.22 7.99 4.62
CA VAL A 430 -13.51 8.47 4.08
C VAL A 430 -14.39 9.08 5.19
N PRO A 431 -14.18 10.35 5.59
CA PRO A 431 -15.10 11.03 6.50
C PRO A 431 -16.43 11.42 5.81
N GLY A 432 -17.54 11.32 6.53
CA GLY A 432 -18.81 11.91 6.09
C GLY A 432 -18.86 13.41 6.41
N LEU A 433 -19.32 14.24 5.47
CA LEU A 433 -19.60 15.66 5.71
C LEU A 433 -21.10 15.82 5.97
N GLY A 434 -21.50 16.18 7.20
CA GLY A 434 -22.88 16.59 7.51
C GLY A 434 -23.80 15.59 8.22
N VAL A 435 -23.33 14.43 8.63
CA VAL A 435 -24.01 13.61 9.66
C VAL A 435 -23.21 13.75 10.95
N ASN A 436 -23.87 13.66 12.11
CA ASN A 436 -23.31 13.82 13.47
C ASN A 436 -22.27 12.72 13.83
N LEU A 437 -21.22 12.58 13.01
CA LEU A 437 -20.01 11.81 13.21
C LEU A 437 -18.93 12.79 13.64
N ALA A 438 -19.15 13.38 14.81
CA ALA A 438 -18.19 14.22 15.49
C ALA A 438 -16.82 13.52 15.54
N LEU A 439 -15.79 14.16 14.99
CA LEU A 439 -14.41 14.26 15.49
C LEU A 439 -13.67 12.97 15.95
N THR A 440 -14.18 11.78 15.67
CA THR A 440 -13.66 10.49 16.19
C THR A 440 -12.58 9.87 15.29
N GLY A 441 -12.51 10.28 14.02
CA GLY A 441 -11.54 9.76 13.05
C GLY A 441 -10.07 10.12 13.35
N TRP A 442 -9.83 11.07 14.26
CA TRP A 442 -8.47 11.52 14.58
C TRP A 442 -7.82 10.74 15.74
N LYS A 443 -8.61 10.16 16.66
CA LYS A 443 -8.06 9.37 17.79
C LYS A 443 -7.47 8.03 17.37
N ARG A 444 -7.84 7.49 16.20
CA ARG A 444 -7.42 6.15 15.76
C ARG A 444 -6.07 6.11 15.01
N ILE A 445 -5.56 7.28 14.61
CA ILE A 445 -4.31 7.41 13.84
C ILE A 445 -3.08 7.18 14.71
N LEU A 446 -3.20 7.38 16.03
CA LEU A 446 -2.09 7.20 16.96
C LEU A 446 -2.23 5.97 17.84
N ASN A 447 -3.19 5.08 17.60
CA ASN A 447 -3.28 3.83 18.34
C ASN A 447 -3.38 2.63 17.40
N PRO A 448 -2.26 2.10 16.88
CA PRO A 448 -2.26 0.77 16.32
C PRO A 448 -2.26 -0.17 17.52
N LYS A 449 -3.38 -0.36 18.23
CA LYS A 449 -3.50 -1.58 19.03
C LYS A 449 -3.35 -2.71 18.02
N PRO A 450 -2.31 -3.56 18.11
CA PRO A 450 -2.42 -4.86 17.49
C PRO A 450 -3.41 -5.60 18.38
N SER A 451 -4.69 -5.58 18.01
CA SER A 451 -5.59 -6.61 18.49
C SER A 451 -5.09 -7.90 17.87
N TRP A 452 -4.23 -8.61 18.60
CA TRP A 452 -3.94 -10.03 18.40
C TRP A 452 -5.17 -10.88 18.78
N ASP A 453 -6.37 -10.42 18.44
CA ASP A 453 -7.46 -11.33 18.16
C ASP A 453 -7.20 -11.80 16.72
N SER A 454 -6.67 -13.01 16.67
CA SER A 454 -6.30 -13.77 15.49
C SER A 454 -7.53 -14.24 14.70
N ASN A 455 -8.47 -13.31 14.45
CA ASN A 455 -9.61 -13.45 13.55
C ASN A 455 -9.80 -12.18 12.68
N MET A 456 -8.71 -11.45 12.35
CA MET A 456 -8.72 -10.59 11.16
C MET A 456 -8.65 -11.46 9.90
N GLN A 457 -9.77 -12.12 9.65
CA GLN A 457 -10.27 -12.35 8.31
C GLN A 457 -10.06 -11.06 7.49
N GLN A 458 -9.30 -11.14 6.39
CA GLN A 458 -9.35 -10.08 5.37
C GLN A 458 -10.83 -9.79 5.09
N PRO A 459 -11.27 -8.52 5.04
CA PRO A 459 -12.62 -8.23 4.60
C PRO A 459 -12.75 -8.80 3.19
N GLU A 460 -13.69 -9.75 3.02
CA GLU A 460 -14.02 -10.29 1.71
C GLU A 460 -14.37 -9.11 0.81
N ARG A 461 -13.58 -8.91 -0.26
CA ARG A 461 -14.02 -8.05 -1.34
C ARG A 461 -15.32 -8.65 -1.85
N PRO A 462 -16.43 -7.90 -1.93
CA PRO A 462 -17.62 -8.42 -2.58
C PRO A 462 -17.23 -8.88 -3.98
N ALA A 463 -17.59 -10.12 -4.32
CA ALA A 463 -17.31 -10.69 -5.63
C ALA A 463 -17.84 -9.71 -6.70
N GLY A 464 -16.96 -9.27 -7.60
CA GLY A 464 -17.38 -8.46 -8.75
C GLY A 464 -18.46 -9.23 -9.54
N ARG A 465 -19.35 -8.51 -10.24
CA ARG A 465 -20.47 -9.09 -10.99
C ARG A 465 -20.09 -10.32 -11.85
N ILE A 466 -18.89 -10.30 -12.44
CA ILE A 466 -18.36 -11.40 -13.26
C ILE A 466 -18.01 -12.63 -12.43
N ILE A 467 -17.39 -12.47 -11.25
CA ILE A 467 -17.09 -13.59 -10.34
C ILE A 467 -18.36 -14.23 -9.83
N GLU A 468 -19.39 -13.43 -9.50
CA GLU A 468 -20.67 -13.95 -9.05
C GLU A 468 -21.36 -14.76 -10.16
N GLU A 469 -21.39 -14.26 -11.40
CA GLU A 469 -21.94 -15.03 -12.53
C GLU A 469 -21.15 -16.32 -12.80
N LEU A 470 -19.81 -16.22 -12.77
CA LEU A 470 -18.92 -17.36 -12.95
C LEU A 470 -19.12 -18.39 -11.85
N HIS A 471 -19.24 -17.96 -10.59
CA HIS A 471 -19.60 -18.79 -9.45
C HIS A 471 -20.92 -19.52 -9.71
N GLN A 472 -22.00 -18.81 -10.03
CA GLN A 472 -23.32 -19.42 -10.26
C GLN A 472 -23.28 -20.47 -11.37
N ARG A 473 -22.52 -20.23 -12.45
CA ARG A 473 -22.35 -21.20 -13.54
C ARG A 473 -21.53 -22.41 -13.11
N VAL A 474 -20.49 -22.23 -12.31
CA VAL A 474 -19.69 -23.35 -11.78
C VAL A 474 -20.51 -24.17 -10.78
N ALA A 475 -21.26 -23.52 -9.88
CA ALA A 475 -22.09 -24.18 -8.89
C ALA A 475 -23.15 -25.09 -9.52
N ARG A 476 -23.80 -24.65 -10.61
CA ARG A 476 -24.80 -25.45 -11.36
C ARG A 476 -24.25 -26.76 -11.95
N ARG A 477 -22.93 -26.91 -12.06
CA ARG A 477 -22.30 -28.14 -12.58
C ARG A 477 -22.21 -29.25 -11.54
N TYR A 478 -22.44 -28.95 -10.26
CA TYR A 478 -22.48 -29.95 -9.20
C TYR A 478 -23.91 -30.42 -8.96
N THR A 479 -24.11 -31.73 -8.91
CA THR A 479 -25.42 -32.31 -8.57
C THR A 479 -25.66 -32.21 -7.05
N PRO A 480 -26.86 -31.80 -6.60
CA PRO A 480 -27.19 -31.78 -5.18
C PRO A 480 -27.00 -33.17 -4.54
N GLY A 481 -26.34 -33.24 -3.38
CA GLY A 481 -26.15 -34.49 -2.62
C GLY A 481 -24.91 -35.30 -2.97
N SER A 482 -24.02 -34.83 -3.85
CA SER A 482 -22.75 -35.50 -4.13
C SER A 482 -21.70 -35.22 -3.03
N GLY A 483 -21.84 -35.81 -1.84
CA GLY A 483 -20.95 -35.56 -0.70
C GLY A 483 -19.46 -35.79 -0.99
N GLY A 484 -18.62 -34.96 -0.36
CA GLY A 484 -17.14 -35.04 -0.37
C GLY A 484 -16.45 -34.11 -1.39
N VAL A 485 -15.21 -33.69 -1.07
CA VAL A 485 -14.34 -32.86 -1.93
C VAL A 485 -14.23 -33.49 -3.32
N LYS A 486 -14.69 -32.78 -4.35
CA LYS A 486 -14.69 -33.27 -5.74
C LYS A 486 -14.11 -32.21 -6.66
N GLU A 487 -12.90 -32.46 -7.14
CA GLU A 487 -12.45 -31.83 -8.36
C GLU A 487 -13.27 -32.45 -9.52
N LEU A 488 -14.07 -31.62 -10.17
CA LEU A 488 -14.94 -32.03 -11.27
C LEU A 488 -14.25 -31.67 -12.60
N GLY A 489 -13.86 -32.68 -13.37
CA GLY A 489 -13.41 -32.52 -14.74
C GLY A 489 -14.57 -32.16 -15.68
N CYS A 490 -14.24 -31.65 -16.87
CA CYS A 490 -15.22 -31.37 -17.91
C CYS A 490 -14.76 -31.86 -19.29
N ALA A 491 -15.49 -31.52 -20.35
CA ALA A 491 -15.14 -31.89 -21.73
C ALA A 491 -13.79 -31.31 -22.20
N LEU A 492 -13.24 -30.34 -21.46
CA LEU A 492 -11.88 -29.83 -21.65
C LEU A 492 -10.94 -30.49 -20.63
N PRO A 493 -9.95 -31.29 -21.07
CA PRO A 493 -9.10 -32.07 -20.16
C PRO A 493 -8.18 -31.22 -19.27
N TRP A 494 -8.00 -29.95 -19.61
CA TRP A 494 -7.15 -28.98 -18.90
C TRP A 494 -7.96 -28.00 -18.03
N LEU A 495 -9.28 -28.17 -17.92
CA LEU A 495 -10.16 -27.32 -17.10
C LEU A 495 -10.90 -28.17 -16.08
N SER A 496 -10.78 -27.80 -14.81
CA SER A 496 -11.47 -28.44 -13.71
C SER A 496 -12.13 -27.42 -12.78
N PHE A 497 -13.13 -27.90 -12.04
CA PHE A 497 -13.82 -27.12 -11.02
C PHE A 497 -13.56 -27.76 -9.66
N ILE A 498 -13.48 -26.94 -8.61
CA ILE A 498 -13.23 -27.41 -7.26
C ILE A 498 -14.43 -27.02 -6.39
N ARG A 499 -14.97 -27.99 -5.63
CA ARG A 499 -15.99 -27.76 -4.61
C ARG A 499 -15.58 -28.42 -3.29
N ILE A 500 -15.58 -27.63 -2.23
CA ILE A 500 -15.24 -28.06 -0.87
C ILE A 500 -16.30 -27.52 0.08
N GLU A 501 -16.95 -28.39 0.85
CA GLU A 501 -18.10 -28.06 1.71
C GLU A 501 -17.71 -27.76 3.16
N GLN A 502 -16.46 -27.97 3.55
CA GLN A 502 -15.97 -27.73 4.91
C GLN A 502 -14.51 -27.25 4.87
N PRO A 503 -14.05 -26.48 5.87
CA PRO A 503 -12.65 -26.08 5.92
C PRO A 503 -11.74 -27.32 5.95
N THR A 504 -10.66 -27.31 5.17
CA THR A 504 -9.72 -28.44 5.15
C THR A 504 -8.71 -28.30 6.28
N LEU A 505 -7.94 -29.34 6.60
CA LEU A 505 -6.70 -29.16 7.37
C LEU A 505 -5.63 -28.50 6.51
N LEU A 506 -4.61 -27.95 7.17
CA LEU A 506 -3.39 -27.52 6.49
C LEU A 506 -2.74 -28.75 5.84
N ASN A 507 -2.83 -28.82 4.52
CA ASN A 507 -2.31 -29.93 3.75
C ASN A 507 -1.04 -29.50 3.01
N ARG A 508 0.00 -30.34 3.07
CA ARG A 508 1.18 -30.19 2.21
C ARG A 508 1.00 -31.04 0.97
N GLY A 509 1.16 -30.43 -0.20
CA GLY A 509 0.97 -31.06 -1.49
C GLY A 509 1.93 -30.52 -2.54
N MET A 510 1.92 -31.15 -3.71
CA MET A 510 2.59 -30.63 -4.89
C MET A 510 1.58 -29.82 -5.70
N LEU A 511 1.88 -28.55 -5.92
CA LEU A 511 1.12 -27.72 -6.85
C LEU A 511 1.76 -27.84 -8.23
N SER A 512 1.11 -28.60 -9.11
CA SER A 512 1.53 -28.71 -10.51
C SER A 512 1.22 -27.43 -11.28
N PRO A 513 1.86 -27.22 -12.47
CA PRO A 513 1.66 -26.03 -13.29
C PRO A 513 0.18 -25.77 -13.59
N SER A 514 -0.38 -24.75 -12.96
CA SER A 514 -1.81 -24.47 -12.99
C SER A 514 -2.11 -23.04 -12.53
N MET A 515 -3.26 -22.55 -12.94
CA MET A 515 -3.89 -21.34 -12.38
C MET A 515 -5.22 -21.74 -11.77
N CYS A 516 -5.45 -21.39 -10.51
CA CYS A 516 -6.71 -21.67 -9.81
C CYS A 516 -7.28 -20.38 -9.21
N MET A 517 -8.41 -19.92 -9.76
CA MET A 517 -9.16 -18.76 -9.29
C MET A 517 -10.22 -19.16 -8.28
N VAL A 518 -10.32 -18.39 -7.19
CA VAL A 518 -11.36 -18.55 -6.18
C VAL A 518 -12.61 -17.80 -6.61
N LEU A 519 -13.76 -18.46 -6.55
CA LEU A 519 -15.07 -17.93 -6.90
C LEU A 519 -15.96 -17.70 -5.67
N GLN A 520 -15.84 -18.58 -4.66
CA GLN A 520 -16.52 -18.48 -3.36
C GLN A 520 -15.65 -19.10 -2.27
N GLY A 521 -15.75 -18.59 -1.04
CA GLY A 521 -14.94 -19.04 0.11
C GLY A 521 -13.53 -18.47 0.09
N SER A 522 -12.66 -18.97 0.99
CA SER A 522 -11.28 -18.50 1.11
C SER A 522 -10.28 -19.62 1.29
N LYS A 523 -9.07 -19.39 0.79
CA LYS A 523 -7.94 -20.32 0.86
C LYS A 523 -6.71 -19.61 1.41
N LYS A 524 -6.00 -20.30 2.27
CA LYS A 524 -4.69 -19.92 2.81
C LYS A 524 -3.62 -20.80 2.18
N MET A 525 -2.57 -20.19 1.65
CA MET A 525 -1.41 -20.92 1.11
C MET A 525 -0.11 -20.39 1.70
N LEU A 526 0.81 -21.31 1.94
CA LEU A 526 2.19 -21.07 2.33
C LEU A 526 3.07 -21.38 1.12
N ILE A 527 3.72 -20.35 0.58
CA ILE A 527 4.70 -20.44 -0.50
C ILE A 527 6.01 -19.87 0.04
N GLY A 528 6.97 -20.75 0.32
CA GLY A 528 8.19 -20.37 1.05
C GLY A 528 7.89 -19.94 2.47
N ASP A 529 8.30 -18.72 2.83
CA ASP A 529 8.02 -18.10 4.13
C ASP A 529 6.75 -17.23 4.11
N ASN A 530 6.12 -17.06 2.94
CA ASN A 530 4.95 -16.20 2.78
C ASN A 530 3.66 -16.98 2.98
N VAL A 531 2.86 -16.55 3.96
CA VAL A 531 1.50 -17.05 4.18
C VAL A 531 0.52 -16.05 3.58
N THR A 532 -0.24 -16.48 2.57
CA THR A 532 -1.24 -15.65 1.90
C THR A 532 -2.62 -16.28 2.04
N GLU A 533 -3.55 -15.56 2.64
CA GLU A 533 -4.98 -15.87 2.60
C GLU A 533 -5.64 -15.03 1.51
N TYR A 534 -6.48 -15.66 0.69
CA TYR A 534 -7.12 -15.04 -0.47
C TYR A 534 -8.51 -15.64 -0.71
N GLY A 535 -9.39 -14.82 -1.29
CA GLY A 535 -10.81 -15.13 -1.51
C GLY A 535 -11.24 -14.83 -2.95
N PRO A 536 -12.56 -14.64 -3.19
CA PRO A 536 -13.14 -14.52 -4.52
C PRO A 536 -12.45 -13.45 -5.38
N GLY A 537 -12.24 -13.76 -6.66
CA GLY A 537 -11.56 -12.88 -7.61
C GLY A 537 -10.03 -12.84 -7.47
N SER A 538 -9.46 -13.63 -6.57
CA SER A 538 -8.01 -13.88 -6.51
C SER A 538 -7.68 -15.27 -7.05
N TYR A 539 -6.47 -15.46 -7.54
CA TYR A 539 -6.00 -16.74 -8.06
C TYR A 539 -4.61 -17.09 -7.55
N SER A 540 -4.37 -18.39 -7.44
CA SER A 540 -3.03 -18.95 -7.33
C SER A 540 -2.51 -19.32 -8.71
N LEU A 541 -1.21 -19.14 -8.93
CA LEU A 541 -0.54 -19.49 -10.18
C LEU A 541 0.77 -20.21 -9.86
N ALA A 542 1.03 -21.32 -10.56
CA ALA A 542 2.29 -22.05 -10.55
C ALA A 542 2.67 -22.44 -11.98
N ALA A 543 3.96 -22.36 -12.36
CA ALA A 543 4.44 -22.87 -13.67
C ALA A 543 5.42 -24.02 -13.56
N VAL A 544 5.87 -24.34 -12.34
CA VAL A 544 6.63 -25.56 -12.08
C VAL A 544 5.98 -26.28 -10.91
N ASP A 545 6.27 -27.57 -10.79
CA ASP A 545 5.84 -28.34 -9.63
C ASP A 545 6.45 -27.79 -8.34
N MET A 546 5.60 -27.21 -7.51
CA MET A 546 6.00 -26.53 -6.28
C MET A 546 5.41 -27.25 -5.05
N PRO A 547 6.26 -27.72 -4.12
CA PRO A 547 5.77 -28.11 -2.80
C PRO A 547 5.18 -26.90 -2.10
N VAL A 548 3.90 -26.96 -1.78
CA VAL A 548 3.18 -25.89 -1.08
C VAL A 548 2.40 -26.46 0.09
N SER A 549 2.09 -25.61 1.08
CA SER A 549 1.06 -25.94 2.07
C SER A 549 -0.17 -25.11 1.80
N GLY A 550 -1.36 -25.70 1.85
CA GLY A 550 -2.61 -25.01 1.57
C GLY A 550 -3.73 -25.48 2.48
N GLN A 551 -4.67 -24.60 2.76
CA GLN A 551 -5.87 -24.88 3.54
C GLN A 551 -7.03 -24.06 3.00
N VAL A 552 -8.19 -24.66 2.76
CA VAL A 552 -9.44 -23.90 2.63
C VAL A 552 -9.88 -23.48 4.02
N THR A 553 -9.93 -22.17 4.25
CA THR A 553 -10.22 -21.60 5.57
C THR A 553 -11.71 -21.30 5.76
N ARG A 554 -12.44 -21.03 4.68
CA ARG A 554 -13.89 -20.83 4.70
C ARG A 554 -14.59 -21.68 3.65
N ALA A 555 -15.43 -22.57 4.14
CA ALA A 555 -16.41 -23.35 3.39
C ALA A 555 -17.44 -23.91 4.37
N CYS A 556 -18.71 -23.95 4.00
CA CYS A 556 -19.73 -24.71 4.71
C CYS A 556 -20.70 -25.34 3.70
N GLU A 557 -21.64 -26.15 4.16
CA GLU A 557 -22.62 -26.79 3.27
C GLU A 557 -23.52 -25.77 2.55
N ALA A 558 -23.89 -24.69 3.25
CA ALA A 558 -24.67 -23.58 2.68
C ALA A 558 -23.86 -22.70 1.73
N GLU A 559 -22.58 -22.49 2.01
CA GLU A 559 -21.64 -21.69 1.21
C GLU A 559 -20.34 -22.47 0.96
N PRO A 560 -20.34 -23.40 -0.01
CA PRO A 560 -19.15 -24.18 -0.33
C PRO A 560 -18.04 -23.30 -0.90
N TYR A 561 -16.79 -23.67 -0.69
CA TYR A 561 -15.69 -23.10 -1.47
C TYR A 561 -15.81 -23.56 -2.92
N TYR A 562 -15.73 -22.60 -3.85
CA TYR A 562 -15.70 -22.85 -5.29
C TYR A 562 -14.43 -22.29 -5.90
N GLY A 563 -13.78 -23.10 -6.73
CA GLY A 563 -12.64 -22.69 -7.55
C GLY A 563 -12.80 -23.14 -9.01
N VAL A 564 -12.18 -22.39 -9.92
CA VAL A 564 -11.98 -22.81 -11.31
C VAL A 564 -10.49 -22.89 -11.58
N ARG A 565 -10.04 -24.03 -12.10
CA ARG A 565 -8.64 -24.33 -12.33
C ARG A 565 -8.41 -24.64 -13.81
N ILE A 566 -7.35 -24.06 -14.36
CA ILE A 566 -6.78 -24.47 -15.64
C ILE A 566 -5.37 -25.03 -15.43
N ASP A 567 -5.06 -26.10 -16.14
CA ASP A 567 -3.70 -26.62 -16.23
C ASP A 567 -2.90 -25.86 -17.28
N LEU A 568 -1.63 -25.63 -16.97
CA LEU A 568 -0.73 -24.84 -17.78
C LEU A 568 0.34 -25.73 -18.41
N ASP A 569 0.57 -25.57 -19.70
CA ASP A 569 1.66 -26.21 -20.41
C ASP A 569 2.74 -25.18 -20.76
N GLY A 570 3.97 -25.41 -20.31
CA GLY A 570 5.11 -24.54 -20.60
C GLY A 570 5.40 -24.40 -22.09
N LYS A 571 5.13 -25.42 -22.91
CA LYS A 571 5.30 -25.38 -24.38
C LYS A 571 4.28 -24.46 -25.03
N GLU A 572 3.01 -24.60 -24.65
CA GLU A 572 1.92 -23.76 -25.16
C GLU A 572 2.17 -22.27 -24.88
N ILE A 573 2.72 -21.96 -23.71
CA ILE A 573 2.99 -20.58 -23.30
C ILE A 573 4.23 -20.02 -23.99
N ALA A 574 5.26 -20.84 -24.19
CA ALA A 574 6.41 -20.44 -24.98
C ALA A 574 6.05 -20.19 -26.46
N ASP A 575 5.25 -21.07 -27.05
CA ASP A 575 4.73 -20.90 -28.41
C ASP A 575 3.90 -19.62 -28.53
N LEU A 576 3.06 -19.31 -27.54
CA LEU A 576 2.30 -18.05 -27.48
C LEU A 576 3.22 -16.83 -27.52
N ILE A 577 4.25 -16.81 -26.65
CA ILE A 577 5.18 -15.67 -26.54
C ILE A 577 5.97 -15.50 -27.85
N MET A 578 6.48 -16.60 -28.41
CA MET A 578 7.30 -16.58 -29.64
C MET A 578 6.48 -16.20 -30.87
N ASN A 579 5.31 -16.82 -31.06
CA ASN A 579 4.50 -16.63 -32.27
C ASN A 579 3.76 -15.29 -32.30
N MET A 580 3.38 -14.75 -31.14
CA MET A 580 2.65 -13.46 -31.06
C MET A 580 3.59 -12.26 -30.82
N ASN A 581 4.90 -12.47 -30.78
CA ASN A 581 5.92 -11.44 -30.50
C ASN A 581 5.58 -10.59 -29.26
N VAL A 582 5.13 -11.25 -28.19
CA VAL A 582 4.64 -10.58 -26.99
C VAL A 582 5.79 -9.87 -26.30
N VAL A 583 5.70 -8.54 -26.21
CA VAL A 583 6.67 -7.75 -25.44
C VAL A 583 6.39 -7.93 -23.95
N LEU A 584 7.24 -8.71 -23.28
CA LEU A 584 7.13 -8.92 -21.85
C LEU A 584 7.50 -7.65 -21.09
N PRO A 585 6.72 -7.21 -20.09
CA PRO A 585 7.04 -6.03 -19.29
C PRO A 585 8.40 -6.17 -18.59
N ASP A 586 9.09 -5.05 -18.37
CA ASP A 586 10.25 -5.00 -17.47
C ASP A 586 9.77 -4.94 -16.02
N GLY A 587 9.49 -6.13 -15.47
CA GLY A 587 9.06 -6.31 -14.09
C GLY A 587 10.14 -6.88 -13.17
N ASN A 588 10.30 -6.27 -11.99
CA ASN A 588 10.87 -6.91 -10.80
C ASN A 588 9.81 -7.82 -10.14
N GLY A 589 9.25 -8.77 -10.90
CA GLY A 589 8.22 -9.67 -10.38
C GLY A 589 8.73 -10.62 -9.29
N GLU A 590 7.81 -11.30 -8.61
CA GLU A 590 8.11 -12.21 -7.51
C GLU A 590 9.10 -13.32 -7.93
N LYS A 591 10.04 -13.64 -7.05
CA LYS A 591 11.17 -14.54 -7.38
C LYS A 591 10.80 -16.02 -7.37
N THR A 592 9.58 -16.39 -6.97
CA THR A 592 9.16 -17.77 -6.66
C THR A 592 8.32 -18.39 -7.75
N GLY A 593 8.37 -19.72 -7.89
CA GLY A 593 7.69 -20.50 -8.94
C GLY A 593 6.18 -20.66 -8.76
N ALA A 594 5.64 -20.16 -7.66
CA ALA A 594 4.20 -20.01 -7.43
C ALA A 594 3.92 -18.70 -6.66
N TRP A 595 2.73 -18.13 -6.83
CA TRP A 595 2.25 -16.97 -6.07
C TRP A 595 0.72 -16.85 -6.08
N VAL A 596 0.21 -15.82 -5.40
CA VAL A 596 -1.20 -15.44 -5.37
C VAL A 596 -1.34 -14.02 -5.88
N ALA A 597 -2.28 -13.78 -6.79
CA ALA A 597 -2.56 -12.47 -7.35
C ALA A 597 -4.07 -12.22 -7.48
N ALA A 598 -4.46 -10.95 -7.62
CA ALA A 598 -5.83 -10.59 -7.96
C ALA A 598 -6.06 -10.79 -9.47
N ALA A 599 -7.22 -11.35 -9.85
CA ALA A 599 -7.63 -11.43 -11.24
C ALA A 599 -8.20 -10.08 -11.69
N GLU A 600 -7.62 -9.49 -12.73
CA GLU A 600 -8.20 -8.34 -13.41
C GLU A 600 -9.54 -8.71 -14.07
N GLU A 601 -10.43 -7.74 -14.26
CA GLU A 601 -11.80 -7.99 -14.72
C GLU A 601 -11.84 -8.70 -16.08
N GLU A 602 -10.89 -8.40 -16.97
CA GLU A 602 -10.80 -9.01 -18.28
C GLU A 602 -10.33 -10.47 -18.22
N LEU A 603 -9.48 -10.82 -17.24
CA LEU A 603 -9.12 -12.22 -16.97
C LEU A 603 -10.35 -12.97 -16.45
N GLN A 604 -11.11 -12.36 -15.53
CA GLN A 604 -12.37 -12.93 -15.03
C GLN A 604 -13.37 -13.14 -16.18
N ALA A 605 -13.49 -12.17 -17.09
CA ALA A 605 -14.38 -12.23 -18.25
C ALA A 605 -13.99 -13.36 -19.22
N ALA A 606 -12.69 -13.58 -19.43
CA ALA A 606 -12.21 -14.68 -20.26
C ALA A 606 -12.59 -16.06 -19.66
N PHE A 607 -12.47 -16.22 -18.33
CA PHE A 607 -12.95 -17.40 -17.63
C PHE A 607 -14.48 -17.56 -17.71
N LEU A 608 -15.24 -16.46 -17.58
CA LEU A 608 -16.70 -16.50 -17.74
C LEU A 608 -17.10 -16.94 -19.15
N ARG A 609 -16.44 -16.43 -20.20
CA ARG A 609 -16.66 -16.90 -21.58
C ARG A 609 -16.31 -18.37 -21.75
N LEU A 610 -15.19 -18.83 -21.18
CA LEU A 610 -14.77 -20.23 -21.24
C LEU A 610 -15.79 -21.16 -20.57
N VAL A 611 -16.24 -20.82 -19.36
CA VAL A 611 -17.22 -21.63 -18.63
C VAL A 611 -18.60 -21.57 -19.29
N THR A 612 -18.97 -20.44 -19.88
CA THR A 612 -20.22 -20.32 -20.67
C THR A 612 -20.16 -21.20 -21.93
N LEU A 613 -19.01 -21.29 -22.59
CA LEU A 613 -18.83 -22.10 -23.80
C LEU A 613 -19.07 -23.59 -23.57
N LEU A 614 -18.87 -24.09 -22.34
CA LEU A 614 -19.18 -25.47 -21.97
C LEU A 614 -20.68 -25.80 -22.12
N ASP A 615 -21.56 -24.79 -22.10
CA ASP A 615 -23.00 -24.96 -22.33
C ASP A 615 -23.32 -25.11 -23.85
N SER A 616 -22.32 -25.00 -24.73
CA SER A 616 -22.44 -25.13 -26.19
C SER A 616 -21.36 -26.08 -26.77
N PRO A 617 -21.50 -27.40 -26.56
CA PRO A 617 -20.47 -28.39 -26.92
C PRO A 617 -20.03 -28.36 -28.39
N GLN A 618 -20.93 -27.99 -29.30
CA GLN A 618 -20.65 -27.90 -30.74
C GLN A 618 -19.60 -26.86 -31.12
N HIS A 619 -19.38 -25.84 -30.27
CA HIS A 619 -18.38 -24.78 -30.51
C HIS A 619 -17.11 -24.98 -29.67
N LEU A 620 -17.13 -25.92 -28.73
CA LEU A 620 -16.09 -26.08 -27.72
C LEU A 620 -14.72 -26.36 -28.33
N HIS A 621 -14.67 -27.24 -29.34
CA HIS A 621 -13.42 -27.61 -30.02
C HIS A 621 -12.75 -26.42 -30.73
N ALA A 622 -13.54 -25.52 -31.32
CA ALA A 622 -13.02 -24.38 -32.09
C ALA A 622 -12.68 -23.18 -31.20
N LEU A 623 -13.54 -22.84 -30.23
CA LEU A 623 -13.42 -21.59 -29.48
C LEU A 623 -12.64 -21.73 -28.16
N ALA A 624 -12.66 -22.90 -27.51
CA ALA A 624 -11.97 -23.06 -26.23
C ALA A 624 -10.44 -22.85 -26.32
N PRO A 625 -9.72 -23.33 -27.36
CA PRO A 625 -8.29 -23.04 -27.52
C PRO A 625 -7.99 -21.54 -27.65
N LEU A 626 -8.85 -20.78 -28.35
CA LEU A 626 -8.67 -19.34 -28.53
C LEU A 626 -8.86 -18.58 -27.22
N ILE A 627 -9.88 -18.95 -26.43
CA ILE A 627 -10.10 -18.35 -25.11
C ILE A 627 -8.98 -18.74 -24.15
N LYS A 628 -8.46 -19.96 -24.23
CA LYS A 628 -7.28 -20.38 -23.46
C LYS A 628 -6.06 -19.54 -23.82
N GLN A 629 -5.78 -19.31 -25.10
CA GLN A 629 -4.70 -18.42 -25.54
C GLN A 629 -4.86 -16.99 -25.00
N GLU A 630 -6.08 -16.45 -24.98
CA GLU A 630 -6.34 -15.14 -24.35
C GLU A 630 -6.02 -15.15 -22.86
N ILE A 631 -6.46 -16.17 -22.13
CA ILE A 631 -6.16 -16.33 -20.70
C ILE A 631 -4.64 -16.37 -20.48
N LEU A 632 -3.92 -17.19 -21.26
CA LEU A 632 -2.47 -17.30 -21.18
C LEU A 632 -1.79 -15.97 -21.49
N TYR A 633 -2.23 -15.26 -22.53
CA TYR A 633 -1.70 -13.93 -22.88
C TYR A 633 -1.83 -12.96 -21.72
N ARG A 634 -3.02 -12.88 -21.10
CA ARG A 634 -3.28 -12.02 -19.94
C ARG A 634 -2.42 -12.38 -18.74
N LEU A 635 -2.23 -13.67 -18.46
CA LEU A 635 -1.32 -14.14 -17.40
C LEU A 635 0.15 -13.80 -17.69
N VAL A 636 0.54 -13.75 -18.98
CA VAL A 636 1.91 -13.46 -19.41
C VAL A 636 2.27 -11.98 -19.29
N ILE A 637 1.37 -11.09 -19.71
CA ILE A 637 1.60 -9.64 -19.67
C ILE A 637 1.31 -9.02 -18.29
N ALA A 638 0.65 -9.75 -17.39
CA ALA A 638 0.38 -9.28 -16.05
C ALA A 638 1.70 -8.92 -15.32
N PRO A 639 1.73 -7.83 -14.53
CA PRO A 639 2.94 -7.41 -13.80
C PRO A 639 3.56 -8.51 -12.94
N ALA A 640 2.72 -9.40 -12.37
CA ALA A 640 3.16 -10.55 -11.58
C ALA A 640 3.75 -11.69 -12.44
N GLY A 641 3.35 -11.82 -13.72
CA GLY A 641 3.81 -12.87 -14.64
C GLY A 641 5.09 -12.53 -15.42
N ALA A 642 5.43 -11.26 -15.59
CA ALA A 642 6.50 -10.82 -16.50
C ALA A 642 7.90 -11.37 -16.16
N SER A 643 8.28 -11.40 -14.88
CA SER A 643 9.59 -11.94 -14.45
C SER A 643 9.65 -13.48 -14.45
N PHE A 644 8.48 -14.10 -14.39
CA PHE A 644 8.27 -15.52 -14.26
C PHE A 644 8.30 -16.22 -15.62
N TRP A 645 7.64 -15.65 -16.63
CA TRP A 645 7.74 -16.17 -17.99
C TRP A 645 9.12 -15.96 -18.61
N LYS A 646 9.86 -14.90 -18.22
CA LYS A 646 11.28 -14.75 -18.55
C LYS A 646 12.13 -15.94 -18.08
N GLN A 647 11.79 -16.57 -16.96
CA GLN A 647 12.48 -17.77 -16.43
C GLN A 647 11.93 -19.07 -17.02
N ALA A 648 10.60 -19.18 -17.18
CA ALA A 648 9.94 -20.33 -17.78
C ALA A 648 10.25 -20.50 -19.28
N LEU A 649 10.59 -19.43 -20.01
CA LEU A 649 11.07 -19.52 -21.40
C LEU A 649 12.36 -20.34 -21.56
N GLY A 650 13.21 -20.41 -20.52
CA GLY A 650 14.34 -21.33 -20.51
C GLY A 650 13.91 -22.82 -20.51
N TRP A 651 12.71 -23.11 -20.01
CA TRP A 651 12.13 -24.45 -19.96
C TRP A 651 11.74 -24.98 -21.36
N ALA A 652 11.21 -24.11 -22.24
CA ALA A 652 10.84 -24.47 -23.60
C ALA A 652 12.06 -24.67 -24.53
N GLN A 653 13.21 -24.08 -24.19
CA GLN A 653 14.48 -24.29 -24.89
C GLN A 653 15.27 -25.52 -24.39
N GLY A 654 14.69 -26.32 -23.48
CA GLY A 654 15.28 -27.58 -23.02
C GLY A 654 16.55 -27.44 -22.20
N LYS A 655 16.75 -26.32 -21.48
CA LYS A 655 17.90 -26.10 -20.59
C LYS A 655 17.50 -25.34 -19.33
N GLY A 656 17.78 -25.91 -18.15
CA GLY A 656 17.74 -25.17 -16.88
C GLY A 656 17.01 -25.86 -15.72
N VAL A 657 16.52 -25.05 -14.78
CA VAL A 657 15.98 -25.52 -13.48
C VAL A 657 14.76 -26.44 -13.62
N GLY A 658 13.88 -26.19 -14.59
CA GLY A 658 12.68 -27.02 -14.80
C GLY A 658 13.02 -28.45 -15.23
N GLU A 659 14.08 -28.65 -16.01
CA GLU A 659 14.58 -30.00 -16.35
C GLU A 659 15.14 -30.70 -15.11
N ALA A 660 15.85 -29.96 -14.24
CA ALA A 660 16.33 -30.51 -12.97
C ALA A 660 15.16 -30.94 -12.06
N ILE A 661 14.08 -30.16 -12.01
CA ILE A 661 12.87 -30.51 -11.27
C ILE A 661 12.24 -31.79 -11.83
N ASN A 662 12.05 -31.89 -13.15
CA ASN A 662 11.51 -33.08 -13.79
C ASN A 662 12.37 -34.32 -13.53
N TRP A 663 13.69 -34.18 -13.64
CA TRP A 663 14.61 -35.28 -13.34
C TRP A 663 14.50 -35.74 -11.89
N ILE A 664 14.46 -34.81 -10.93
CA ILE A 664 14.27 -35.15 -9.51
C ILE A 664 12.92 -35.82 -9.30
N LYS A 665 11.87 -35.41 -10.03
CA LYS A 665 10.55 -36.04 -9.97
C LYS A 665 10.51 -37.46 -10.51
N GLU A 666 11.29 -37.78 -11.52
CA GLU A 666 11.36 -39.13 -12.08
C GLU A 666 12.26 -40.05 -11.24
N ASN A 667 13.27 -39.48 -10.57
CA ASN A 667 14.32 -40.22 -9.86
C ASN A 667 14.34 -39.91 -8.36
N TYR A 668 13.18 -39.55 -7.77
CA TYR A 668 13.14 -39.06 -6.39
C TYR A 668 13.63 -40.10 -5.39
N ALA A 669 13.49 -41.40 -5.67
CA ALA A 669 13.90 -42.48 -4.77
C ALA A 669 15.42 -42.71 -4.76
N GLU A 670 16.15 -42.24 -5.76
CA GLU A 670 17.59 -42.45 -5.91
C GLU A 670 18.40 -41.36 -5.17
N PRO A 671 19.64 -41.63 -4.72
CA PRO A 671 20.51 -40.60 -4.16
C PRO A 671 20.79 -39.47 -5.17
N LEU A 672 20.63 -38.21 -4.76
CA LEU A 672 20.85 -37.06 -5.64
C LEU A 672 22.30 -36.54 -5.57
N VAL A 673 23.05 -36.71 -6.66
CA VAL A 673 24.39 -36.12 -6.83
C VAL A 673 24.28 -34.80 -7.58
N ILE A 674 24.53 -33.68 -6.89
CA ILE A 674 24.32 -32.32 -7.43
C ILE A 674 25.20 -32.03 -8.65
N ASP A 675 26.44 -32.53 -8.66
CA ASP A 675 27.37 -32.30 -9.78
C ASP A 675 26.89 -32.95 -11.08
N GLU A 676 26.29 -34.14 -10.99
CA GLU A 676 25.72 -34.85 -12.14
C GLU A 676 24.45 -34.16 -12.63
N LEU A 677 23.59 -33.72 -11.71
CA LEU A 677 22.40 -32.95 -12.06
C LEU A 677 22.77 -31.63 -12.78
N ALA A 678 23.77 -30.92 -12.28
CA ALA A 678 24.27 -29.68 -12.86
C ALA A 678 24.84 -29.90 -14.28
N LYS A 679 25.65 -30.96 -14.46
CA LYS A 679 26.15 -31.36 -15.78
C LYS A 679 25.01 -31.69 -16.74
N ARG A 680 24.00 -32.44 -16.28
CA ARG A 680 22.84 -32.85 -17.10
C ARG A 680 22.09 -31.66 -17.66
N VAL A 681 21.80 -30.66 -16.83
CA VAL A 681 21.05 -29.46 -17.25
C VAL A 681 21.94 -28.34 -17.84
N GLY A 682 23.22 -28.64 -18.08
CA GLY A 682 24.17 -27.70 -18.69
C GLY A 682 24.49 -26.46 -17.85
N MET A 683 24.53 -26.60 -16.53
CA MET A 683 24.78 -25.50 -15.58
C MET A 683 25.99 -25.77 -14.68
N SER A 684 26.61 -24.72 -14.15
CA SER A 684 27.51 -24.88 -13.00
C SER A 684 26.71 -25.20 -11.75
N VAL A 685 27.32 -25.91 -10.79
CA VAL A 685 26.69 -26.27 -9.50
C VAL A 685 26.16 -25.04 -8.76
N SER A 686 26.96 -23.97 -8.72
CA SER A 686 26.56 -22.70 -8.09
C SER A 686 25.37 -22.05 -8.81
N SER A 687 25.36 -22.06 -10.14
CA SER A 687 24.26 -21.49 -10.93
C SER A 687 22.98 -22.31 -10.77
N LEU A 688 23.08 -23.64 -10.79
CA LEU A 688 21.97 -24.55 -10.52
C LEU A 688 21.40 -24.26 -9.13
N HIS A 689 22.23 -24.24 -8.09
CA HIS A 689 21.78 -23.99 -6.72
C HIS A 689 21.07 -22.63 -6.58
N HIS A 690 21.67 -21.57 -7.12
CA HIS A 690 21.12 -20.22 -7.04
C HIS A 690 19.78 -20.10 -7.77
N ARG A 691 19.69 -20.59 -9.02
CA ARG A 691 18.46 -20.50 -9.81
C ARG A 691 17.38 -21.45 -9.30
N PHE A 692 17.74 -22.65 -8.86
CA PHE A 692 16.81 -23.63 -8.29
C PHE A 692 16.21 -23.12 -6.98
N LYS A 693 17.04 -22.51 -6.12
CA LYS A 693 16.55 -21.89 -4.87
C LYS A 693 15.73 -20.63 -5.12
N ALA A 694 16.05 -19.83 -6.14
CA ALA A 694 15.21 -18.71 -6.53
C ALA A 694 13.79 -19.23 -6.89
N LEU A 695 13.73 -20.21 -7.80
CA LEU A 695 12.45 -20.71 -8.31
C LEU A 695 11.65 -21.53 -7.27
N THR A 696 12.31 -22.43 -6.54
CA THR A 696 11.62 -23.38 -5.64
C THR A 696 11.68 -23.01 -4.16
N ILE A 697 12.42 -21.94 -3.81
CA ILE A 697 12.68 -21.49 -2.44
C ILE A 697 13.58 -22.45 -1.64
N MET A 698 13.93 -23.60 -2.23
CA MET A 698 14.70 -24.65 -1.59
C MET A 698 15.84 -25.12 -2.49
N SER A 699 16.83 -25.79 -1.89
CA SER A 699 17.87 -26.47 -2.66
C SER A 699 17.33 -27.75 -3.32
N PRO A 700 17.98 -28.27 -4.38
CA PRO A 700 17.58 -29.52 -5.02
C PRO A 700 17.41 -30.71 -4.06
N LEU A 701 18.30 -30.83 -3.06
CA LEU A 701 18.22 -31.88 -2.03
C LEU A 701 17.01 -31.71 -1.10
N GLN A 702 16.72 -30.47 -0.69
CA GLN A 702 15.53 -30.18 0.12
C GLN A 702 14.24 -30.46 -0.65
N TYR A 703 14.22 -30.15 -1.96
CA TYR A 703 13.12 -30.46 -2.85
C TYR A 703 12.87 -31.96 -2.97
N GLN A 704 13.91 -32.74 -3.28
CA GLN A 704 13.82 -34.20 -3.35
C GLN A 704 13.29 -34.79 -2.03
N LYS A 705 13.81 -34.33 -0.89
CA LYS A 705 13.36 -34.78 0.42
C LYS A 705 11.88 -34.52 0.67
N GLN A 706 11.38 -33.33 0.32
CA GLN A 706 9.96 -33.03 0.45
C GLN A 706 9.11 -33.90 -0.48
N LEU A 707 9.56 -34.08 -1.73
CA LEU A 707 8.88 -34.95 -2.70
C LEU A 707 8.77 -36.40 -2.21
N ARG A 708 9.84 -36.97 -1.65
CA ARG A 708 9.83 -38.32 -1.05
C ARG A 708 8.77 -38.47 0.03
N LEU A 709 8.63 -37.47 0.90
CA LEU A 709 7.65 -37.48 1.98
C LEU A 709 6.20 -37.36 1.45
N LEU A 710 5.98 -36.52 0.43
CA LEU A 710 4.67 -36.40 -0.23
C LEU A 710 4.27 -37.69 -0.94
N GLU A 711 5.20 -38.30 -1.66
CA GLU A 711 4.97 -39.56 -2.36
C GLU A 711 4.76 -40.73 -1.39
N ALA A 712 5.46 -40.74 -0.26
CA ALA A 712 5.22 -41.71 0.81
C ALA A 712 3.80 -41.58 1.37
N ARG A 713 3.34 -40.35 1.61
CA ARG A 713 1.98 -40.07 2.07
C ARG A 713 0.93 -40.54 1.05
N ARG A 714 1.13 -40.27 -0.24
CA ARG A 714 0.28 -40.76 -1.33
C ARG A 714 0.16 -42.29 -1.31
N ARG A 715 1.30 -43.00 -1.26
CA ARG A 715 1.36 -44.47 -1.23
C ARG A 715 0.68 -45.06 0.00
N LEU A 716 0.86 -44.47 1.17
CA LEU A 716 0.21 -44.92 2.41
C LEU A 716 -1.31 -44.72 2.38
N LEU A 717 -1.78 -43.61 1.80
CA LEU A 717 -3.22 -43.36 1.61
C LEU A 717 -3.84 -44.40 0.67
N SER A 718 -3.15 -44.72 -0.43
CA SER A 718 -3.53 -45.75 -1.41
C SER A 718 -3.30 -47.20 -0.92
N CYS A 719 -2.92 -47.40 0.36
CA CYS A 719 -2.64 -48.72 0.95
C CYS A 719 -1.52 -49.52 0.24
N GLU A 720 -0.54 -48.88 -0.41
CA GLU A 720 0.56 -49.52 -1.16
C GLU A 720 1.71 -50.06 -0.27
N GLY A 721 1.38 -50.70 0.86
CA GLY A 721 2.31 -51.33 1.79
C GLY A 721 2.38 -50.69 3.18
N ASP A 722 3.16 -51.28 4.08
CA ASP A 722 3.38 -50.75 5.42
C ASP A 722 4.38 -49.56 5.42
N VAL A 723 4.44 -48.84 6.55
CA VAL A 723 5.27 -47.64 6.76
C VAL A 723 6.75 -47.91 6.46
N ALA A 724 7.27 -49.08 6.83
CA ALA A 724 8.67 -49.41 6.60
C ALA A 724 8.93 -49.67 5.11
N SER A 725 8.08 -50.46 4.45
CA SER A 725 8.20 -50.73 3.02
C SER A 725 8.09 -49.45 2.18
N VAL A 726 7.20 -48.54 2.55
CA VAL A 726 7.04 -47.25 1.85
C VAL A 726 8.26 -46.37 2.06
N ALA A 727 8.83 -46.32 3.26
CA ALA A 727 10.06 -45.57 3.53
C ALA A 727 11.20 -46.00 2.60
N TRP A 728 11.41 -47.31 2.42
CA TRP A 728 12.42 -47.83 1.50
C TRP A 728 12.09 -47.50 0.03
N LYS A 729 10.83 -47.67 -0.38
CA LYS A 729 10.39 -47.36 -1.76
C LYS A 729 10.56 -45.90 -2.15
N VAL A 730 10.50 -44.97 -1.19
CA VAL A 730 10.75 -43.54 -1.44
C VAL A 730 12.20 -43.14 -1.18
N GLY A 731 13.12 -44.10 -0.99
CA GLY A 731 14.56 -43.85 -0.95
C GLY A 731 15.13 -43.49 0.42
N TYR A 732 14.46 -43.80 1.53
CA TYR A 732 15.03 -43.64 2.87
C TYR A 732 15.79 -44.90 3.30
N ASP A 733 17.00 -44.72 3.82
CA ASP A 733 17.82 -45.82 4.34
C ASP A 733 17.44 -46.28 5.77
N SER A 734 16.47 -45.61 6.39
CA SER A 734 16.06 -45.90 7.77
C SER A 734 14.59 -45.53 8.02
N PRO A 735 13.72 -46.50 8.35
CA PRO A 735 12.33 -46.23 8.73
C PRO A 735 12.20 -45.29 9.95
N SER A 736 13.17 -45.35 10.87
CA SER A 736 13.23 -44.46 12.03
C SER A 736 13.54 -43.02 11.64
N GLN A 737 14.46 -42.81 10.68
CA GLN A 737 14.71 -41.48 10.12
C GLN A 737 13.48 -40.96 9.37
N PHE A 738 12.89 -41.80 8.52
CA PHE A 738 11.68 -41.48 7.78
C PHE A 738 10.56 -41.01 8.73
N ASN A 739 10.28 -41.76 9.80
CA ASN A 739 9.20 -41.41 10.74
C ASN A 739 9.44 -40.05 11.43
N ARG A 740 10.69 -39.75 11.85
CA ARG A 740 11.02 -38.44 12.44
C ARG A 740 10.81 -37.30 11.44
N GLU A 741 11.25 -37.49 10.20
CA GLU A 741 11.13 -36.46 9.16
C GLU A 741 9.69 -36.28 8.69
N TYR A 742 8.93 -37.37 8.56
CA TYR A 742 7.51 -37.38 8.28
C TYR A 742 6.74 -36.61 9.35
N ARG A 743 6.97 -36.92 10.64
CA ARG A 743 6.34 -36.21 11.76
C ARG A 743 6.68 -34.72 11.77
N ARG A 744 7.93 -34.38 11.47
CA ARG A 744 8.33 -32.97 11.34
C ARG A 744 7.63 -32.27 10.17
N ALA A 745 7.36 -32.98 9.09
CA ALA A 745 6.73 -32.42 7.91
C ALA A 745 5.21 -32.28 8.05
N PHE A 746 4.52 -33.28 8.61
CA PHE A 746 3.05 -33.33 8.64
C PHE A 746 2.46 -33.16 10.04
N GLY A 747 3.28 -33.03 11.08
CA GLY A 747 2.83 -32.82 12.46
C GLY A 747 2.36 -34.08 13.19
N ALA A 748 2.21 -35.20 12.49
CA ALA A 748 1.77 -36.49 13.04
C ALA A 748 2.61 -37.65 12.51
N SER A 749 2.56 -38.81 13.19
CA SER A 749 3.17 -40.02 12.63
C SER A 749 2.45 -40.47 11.34
N PRO A 750 3.11 -41.24 10.45
CA PRO A 750 2.52 -41.64 9.17
C PRO A 750 1.11 -42.25 9.27
N LEU A 751 0.86 -43.13 10.23
CA LEU A 751 -0.46 -43.77 10.40
C LEU A 751 -1.51 -42.79 10.93
N GLN A 752 -1.16 -41.99 11.95
CA GLN A 752 -2.08 -40.97 12.51
C GLN A 752 -2.50 -39.94 11.46
N ASP A 753 -1.55 -39.54 10.61
CA ASP A 753 -1.78 -38.60 9.53
C ASP A 753 -2.70 -39.18 8.45
N ILE A 754 -2.48 -40.43 8.04
CA ILE A 754 -3.32 -41.13 7.06
C ILE A 754 -4.74 -41.34 7.61
N ASP A 755 -4.88 -41.72 8.88
CA ASP A 755 -6.19 -41.91 9.50
C ASP A 755 -6.98 -40.60 9.56
N ALA A 756 -6.33 -39.49 9.92
CA ALA A 756 -6.94 -38.16 9.92
C ALA A 756 -7.40 -37.74 8.50
N LEU A 757 -6.59 -37.99 7.47
CA LEU A 757 -6.94 -37.68 6.08
C LEU A 757 -8.10 -38.52 5.55
N ARG A 758 -8.16 -39.81 5.91
CA ARG A 758 -9.26 -40.72 5.53
C ARG A 758 -10.58 -40.29 6.14
N GLN A 759 -10.57 -39.84 7.39
CA GLN A 759 -11.76 -39.32 8.08
C GLN A 759 -12.30 -38.04 7.43
N GLN A 760 -11.47 -37.28 6.70
CA GLN A 760 -11.86 -36.06 5.99
C GLN A 760 -12.25 -36.28 4.52
N GLY A 761 -12.24 -37.53 4.04
CA GLY A 761 -12.58 -37.83 2.65
C GLY A 761 -11.61 -37.25 1.61
N THR A 762 -10.36 -36.98 2.01
CA THR A 762 -9.36 -36.39 1.10
C THR A 762 -8.83 -37.47 0.15
N SER A 763 -9.24 -37.45 -1.12
CA SER A 763 -8.49 -38.12 -2.19
C SER A 763 -7.41 -37.18 -2.72
N PHE A 764 -6.17 -37.64 -2.82
CA PHE A 764 -5.08 -36.91 -3.47
C PHE A 764 -5.13 -37.06 -4.99
#